data_AF-A0A3Q3CBA3-F1
#
_entry.id   AF-A0A3Q3CBA3-F1
#
_cell.length_a   1.000
_cell.length_b   1.000
_cell.length_c   1.000
_cell.angle_alpha   90.00
_cell.angle_beta   90.00
_cell.angle_gamma   90.00
#
_symmetry.space_group_name_H-M   'P 1'
#
loop_
_entity.id
_entity.type
_entity.pdbx_description
1 polymer ?
#
loop_
_entity_poly.entity_id
_entity_poly.type
_entity_poly.pdbx_seq_one_letter_code
_entity_poly.pdbx_strand_id
1 'polypeptide(L)'
;MDLSSIIRKMGHSLVEIRVRALKSILCKLDLSLISVHDIVQEKMLFVYLLEWFNFPEVPMKEEALELLLTLSKHPSAAQMLRDVGAVDFLTQLSPNVEPSLRAVIDGTLDQLFHLPELLPSRVVVYSHGPRSTSSKGDSCFIPLCYIEHESVRCLKFSVFPWLTLTNTDRHILSSNENSLGSSNPNLVRTTCELLCDVIMQDFPAEIFLQRPGIVKSLLSLLRLGPGKEESGYIYLSALSCLRQLCVGLRRRLRFHQDPSFYSAKQDPVSQNSSFSYTQEVLGTQRSGASSPGSECSPRPSLVGRTSQRARGDGQDGDAASNSGSSHRSGGAVQAPRQMAHSPADVAHVELPDLGVEDVLELQLRQLTLAQFTVASMECAIPLLKTGLHAFHRVLELLCDAVLLLGDSVCELVWDDRSLAGMELKEKLQTCMELLGDILSYHHSCSVDIPNNSQVHHRIAYIGAAIFTIKLLQTILPPEKASDNLPENTATALFHLCLDTSLGSLLPSMQETAVAYLEQVNSDSHEIYRRVTRAALWMESTCIFLREAQAEGEKNWLELVELADQAIDGLPFHHHLPIIKECVHICSYLWKFEQPSPLLQTESQKLLLKLLAHPLLPVKTETYECTLNLVKDCLGIQNATRQEPGACAGVSFLLHHRVLYEISCQV
;
A
#
# COMPACT_ATOMS: atom_id res chain seq x y z
N MET A 1 15.42 -9.64 -7.41
CA MET A 1 16.62 -9.03 -6.80
C MET A 1 17.52 -10.18 -6.36
N ASP A 2 18.83 -10.14 -6.65
CA ASP A 2 19.73 -11.26 -6.35
C ASP A 2 20.33 -11.14 -4.93
N LEU A 3 19.50 -11.47 -3.92
CA LEU A 3 19.84 -11.43 -2.50
C LEU A 3 20.98 -12.41 -2.16
N SER A 4 21.01 -13.56 -2.85
CA SER A 4 22.04 -14.59 -2.73
C SER A 4 23.45 -14.04 -2.97
N SER A 5 23.60 -13.13 -3.95
CA SER A 5 24.89 -12.50 -4.25
C SER A 5 25.44 -11.62 -3.11
N ILE A 6 24.56 -10.96 -2.34
CA ILE A 6 24.92 -10.11 -1.19
C ILE A 6 25.21 -10.99 0.02
N ILE A 7 24.37 -12.00 0.27
CA ILE A 7 24.54 -12.95 1.37
C ILE A 7 25.88 -13.68 1.25
N ARG A 8 26.27 -14.12 0.05
CA ARG A 8 27.59 -14.73 -0.18
C ARG A 8 28.76 -13.80 0.17
N LYS A 9 28.60 -12.47 0.02
CA LYS A 9 29.64 -11.50 0.39
C LYS A 9 29.82 -11.36 1.90
N MET A 10 28.87 -11.81 2.72
CA MET A 10 29.03 -11.85 4.18
C MET A 10 30.06 -12.88 4.65
N GLY A 11 30.27 -13.96 3.90
CA GLY A 11 31.32 -14.95 4.17
C GLY A 11 32.70 -14.59 3.58
N HIS A 12 32.88 -13.37 3.04
CA HIS A 12 34.14 -12.99 2.37
C HIS A 12 35.29 -12.79 3.36
N SER A 13 36.55 -13.05 2.98
CA SER A 13 37.72 -12.90 3.87
C SER A 13 38.03 -11.45 4.26
N LEU A 14 37.79 -10.51 3.35
CA LEU A 14 37.97 -9.06 3.58
C LEU A 14 36.84 -8.43 4.42
N VAL A 15 37.23 -7.78 5.51
CA VAL A 15 36.35 -7.12 6.49
C VAL A 15 35.46 -6.04 5.84
N GLU A 16 36.02 -5.21 4.97
CA GLU A 16 35.26 -4.13 4.30
C GLU A 16 34.10 -4.65 3.44
N ILE A 17 34.31 -5.78 2.76
CA ILE A 17 33.31 -6.40 1.89
C ILE A 17 32.18 -6.98 2.75
N ARG A 18 32.53 -7.66 3.85
CA ARG A 18 31.57 -8.16 4.83
C ARG A 18 30.72 -7.02 5.38
N VAL A 19 31.36 -5.97 5.92
CA VAL A 19 30.68 -4.80 6.52
C VAL A 19 29.72 -4.14 5.53
N ARG A 20 30.16 -3.93 4.29
CA ARG A 20 29.29 -3.34 3.26
C ARG A 20 28.09 -4.25 2.93
N ALA A 21 28.28 -5.58 2.92
CA ALA A 21 27.20 -6.53 2.70
C ALA A 21 26.17 -6.51 3.85
N LEU A 22 26.63 -6.52 5.11
CA LEU A 22 25.73 -6.44 6.27
C LEU A 22 24.97 -5.11 6.32
N LYS A 23 25.65 -3.97 6.13
CA LYS A 23 24.99 -2.65 6.02
C LYS A 23 23.96 -2.60 4.90
N SER A 24 24.25 -3.27 3.78
CA SER A 24 23.32 -3.34 2.66
C SER A 24 22.06 -4.14 3.00
N ILE A 25 22.17 -5.23 3.76
CA ILE A 25 21.00 -6.02 4.20
C ILE A 25 20.16 -5.23 5.21
N LEU A 26 20.81 -4.64 6.22
CA LEU A 26 20.14 -3.83 7.25
C LEU A 26 19.39 -2.64 6.61
N CYS A 27 20.08 -1.87 5.77
CA CYS A 27 19.46 -0.73 5.10
C CYS A 27 18.31 -1.14 4.17
N LYS A 28 18.40 -2.31 3.51
CA LYS A 28 17.29 -2.84 2.69
C LYS A 28 16.08 -3.26 3.53
N LEU A 29 16.29 -3.73 4.76
CA LEU A 29 15.22 -3.99 5.72
C LEU A 29 14.59 -2.69 6.23
N ASP A 30 15.42 -1.72 6.62
CA ASP A 30 14.96 -0.43 7.16
C ASP A 30 14.12 0.36 6.15
N LEU A 31 14.51 0.33 4.87
CA LEU A 31 13.80 0.97 3.76
C LEU A 31 12.64 0.12 3.21
N SER A 32 12.31 -1.01 3.84
CA SER A 32 11.25 -1.94 3.40
C SER A 32 11.41 -2.42 1.94
N LEU A 33 12.64 -2.47 1.43
CA LEU A 33 12.96 -2.95 0.09
C LEU A 33 12.95 -4.49 0.01
N ILE A 34 13.25 -5.14 1.14
CA ILE A 34 13.11 -6.58 1.37
C ILE A 34 12.34 -6.78 2.68
N SER A 35 11.43 -7.75 2.73
CA SER A 35 10.72 -8.11 3.96
C SER A 35 11.46 -9.22 4.71
N VAL A 36 11.16 -9.37 6.00
CA VAL A 36 11.65 -10.51 6.79
C VAL A 36 11.29 -11.84 6.12
N HIS A 37 10.10 -11.95 5.51
CA HIS A 37 9.67 -13.16 4.78
C HIS A 37 10.54 -13.49 3.57
N ASP A 38 11.06 -12.49 2.86
CA ASP A 38 11.95 -12.69 1.70
C ASP A 38 13.33 -13.19 2.14
N ILE A 39 13.83 -12.66 3.27
CA ILE A 39 15.13 -13.03 3.82
C ILE A 39 15.14 -14.44 4.40
N VAL A 40 14.04 -14.84 5.05
CA VAL A 40 13.91 -16.15 5.68
C VAL A 40 14.13 -17.29 4.67
N GLN A 41 13.84 -17.10 3.38
CA GLN A 41 14.05 -18.11 2.34
C GLN A 41 15.54 -18.43 2.10
N GLU A 42 16.45 -17.52 2.45
CA GLU A 42 17.88 -17.62 2.17
C GLU A 42 18.65 -18.29 3.32
N LYS A 43 18.66 -19.63 3.33
CA LYS A 43 19.27 -20.46 4.38
C LYS A 43 20.73 -20.10 4.71
N MET A 44 21.50 -19.69 3.70
CA MET A 44 22.93 -19.36 3.88
C MET A 44 23.15 -18.10 4.71
N LEU A 45 22.15 -17.22 4.85
CA LEU A 45 22.28 -16.03 5.68
C LEU A 45 22.50 -16.41 7.15
N PHE A 46 21.74 -17.37 7.67
CA PHE A 46 21.84 -17.80 9.06
C PHE A 46 23.23 -18.36 9.37
N VAL A 47 23.82 -19.11 8.43
CA VAL A 47 25.19 -19.62 8.53
C VAL A 47 26.18 -18.46 8.58
N TYR A 48 26.12 -17.53 7.61
CA TYR A 48 27.07 -16.42 7.54
C TYR A 48 26.93 -15.43 8.70
N LEU A 49 25.74 -15.26 9.29
CA LEU A 49 25.54 -14.45 10.48
C LEU A 49 26.19 -15.06 11.73
N LEU A 50 26.18 -16.39 11.87
CA LEU A 50 26.88 -17.06 12.96
C LEU A 50 28.39 -17.08 12.71
N GLU A 51 28.82 -17.41 11.48
CA GLU A 51 30.22 -17.35 11.05
C GLU A 51 30.83 -15.95 11.18
N TRP A 52 30.01 -14.90 11.15
CA TRP A 52 30.43 -13.52 11.38
C TRP A 52 31.28 -13.37 12.66
N PHE A 53 30.91 -14.11 13.70
CA PHE A 53 31.60 -14.10 15.00
C PHE A 53 32.81 -15.03 15.09
N ASN A 54 33.04 -15.87 14.06
CA ASN A 54 34.21 -16.75 13.96
C ASN A 54 35.41 -16.07 13.28
N PHE A 55 35.23 -14.89 12.69
CA PHE A 55 36.32 -14.12 12.11
C PHE A 55 37.20 -13.46 13.19
N PRO A 56 38.51 -13.27 12.94
CA PRO A 56 39.42 -12.62 13.90
C PRO A 56 39.03 -11.17 14.20
N GLU A 57 38.42 -10.49 13.23
CA GLU A 57 37.81 -9.17 13.38
C GLU A 57 36.31 -9.25 13.13
N VAL A 58 35.54 -8.89 14.16
CA VAL A 58 34.07 -8.91 14.14
C VAL A 58 33.56 -7.46 14.25
N PRO A 59 33.49 -6.71 13.14
CA PRO A 59 32.87 -5.39 13.11
C PRO A 59 31.35 -5.51 13.23
N MET A 60 30.67 -4.45 13.66
CA MET A 60 29.20 -4.37 13.70
C MET A 60 28.52 -5.52 14.48
N LYS A 61 29.06 -5.85 15.66
CA LYS A 61 28.58 -7.00 16.47
C LYS A 61 27.16 -6.81 16.95
N GLU A 62 26.80 -5.57 17.30
CA GLU A 62 25.48 -5.21 17.80
C GLU A 62 24.43 -5.39 16.71
N GLU A 63 24.66 -4.81 15.54
CA GLU A 63 23.72 -4.85 14.42
C GLU A 63 23.56 -6.27 13.86
N ALA A 64 24.61 -7.09 13.90
CA ALA A 64 24.53 -8.51 13.53
C ALA A 64 23.67 -9.32 14.54
N LEU A 65 23.79 -9.04 15.85
CA LEU A 65 22.98 -9.70 16.89
C LEU A 65 21.52 -9.21 16.87
N GLU A 66 21.29 -7.93 16.64
CA GLU A 66 19.95 -7.36 16.50
C GLU A 66 19.22 -7.91 15.27
N LEU A 67 19.94 -8.12 14.16
CA LEU A 67 19.40 -8.79 12.99
C LEU A 67 19.03 -10.25 13.31
N LEU A 68 19.87 -10.98 14.05
CA LEU A 68 19.56 -12.34 14.51
C LEU A 68 18.31 -12.37 15.39
N LEU A 69 18.16 -11.42 16.33
CA LEU A 69 16.97 -11.29 17.17
C LEU A 69 15.72 -10.93 16.36
N THR A 70 15.86 -10.09 15.33
CA THR A 70 14.75 -9.71 14.46
C THR A 70 14.27 -10.91 13.64
N LEU A 71 15.20 -11.73 13.14
CA LEU A 71 14.88 -12.95 12.40
C LEU A 71 14.29 -14.04 13.30
N SER A 72 14.74 -14.18 14.54
CA SER A 72 14.26 -15.22 15.47
C SER A 72 12.79 -15.05 15.88
N LYS A 73 12.23 -13.84 15.79
CA LYS A 73 10.78 -13.60 15.97
C LYS A 73 9.91 -14.27 14.92
N HIS A 74 10.46 -14.63 13.76
CA HIS A 74 9.71 -15.31 12.70
C HIS A 74 9.83 -16.84 12.85
N PRO A 75 8.73 -17.61 12.92
CA PRO A 75 8.75 -19.03 13.32
C PRO A 75 9.62 -19.91 12.40
N SER A 76 9.59 -19.67 11.09
CA SER A 76 10.43 -20.43 10.15
C SER A 76 11.93 -20.10 10.31
N ALA A 77 12.28 -18.85 10.62
CA ALA A 77 13.68 -18.47 10.84
C ALA A 77 14.19 -18.97 12.19
N ALA A 78 13.34 -18.97 13.23
CA ALA A 78 13.65 -19.62 14.50
C ALA A 78 13.98 -21.11 14.31
N GLN A 79 13.20 -21.83 13.50
CA GLN A 79 13.49 -23.22 13.17
C GLN A 79 14.83 -23.37 12.43
N MET A 80 15.10 -22.54 11.42
CA MET A 80 16.38 -22.60 10.69
C MET A 80 17.58 -22.25 11.56
N LEU A 81 17.45 -21.29 12.48
CA LEU A 81 18.51 -20.98 13.45
C LEU A 81 18.78 -22.16 14.38
N ARG A 82 17.75 -22.90 14.82
CA ARG A 82 17.93 -24.15 15.58
C ARG A 82 18.64 -25.21 14.74
N ASP A 83 18.21 -25.41 13.49
CA ASP A 83 18.77 -26.43 12.59
C ASP A 83 20.26 -26.18 12.26
N VAL A 84 20.68 -24.91 12.22
CA VAL A 84 22.08 -24.51 11.96
C VAL A 84 22.94 -24.57 13.24
N GLY A 85 22.35 -24.82 14.41
CA GLY A 85 23.08 -24.93 15.69
C GLY A 85 23.30 -23.58 16.41
N ALA A 86 22.45 -22.59 16.17
CA ALA A 86 22.57 -21.27 16.79
C ALA A 86 22.48 -21.32 18.33
N VAL A 87 21.74 -22.27 18.91
CA VAL A 87 21.55 -22.37 20.37
C VAL A 87 22.87 -22.65 21.09
N ASP A 88 23.61 -23.66 20.62
CA ASP A 88 24.92 -24.01 21.19
C ASP A 88 25.93 -22.87 20.96
N PHE A 89 25.90 -22.27 19.77
CA PHE A 89 26.78 -21.17 19.40
C PHE A 89 26.59 -19.93 20.28
N LEU A 90 25.34 -19.46 20.41
CA LEU A 90 25.00 -18.28 21.18
C LEU A 90 25.24 -18.49 22.68
N THR A 91 25.03 -19.70 23.20
CA THR A 91 25.33 -20.06 24.59
C THR A 91 26.84 -19.97 24.87
N GLN A 92 27.69 -20.37 23.91
CA GLN A 92 29.15 -20.25 24.01
C GLN A 92 29.65 -18.81 23.80
N LEU A 93 28.92 -17.99 23.03
CA LEU A 93 29.26 -16.60 22.75
C LEU A 93 28.88 -15.65 23.90
N SER A 94 27.77 -15.91 24.61
CA SER A 94 27.23 -15.12 25.73
C SER A 94 28.25 -14.68 26.82
N PRO A 95 29.17 -15.53 27.30
CA PRO A 95 30.15 -15.10 28.31
C PRO A 95 31.23 -14.13 27.77
N ASN A 96 31.42 -14.07 26.44
CA ASN A 96 32.52 -13.32 25.80
C ASN A 96 32.11 -11.96 25.23
N VAL A 97 30.84 -11.54 25.43
CA VAL A 97 30.30 -10.27 24.92
C VAL A 97 29.89 -9.31 26.04
N GLU A 98 29.74 -8.03 25.70
CA GLU A 98 29.32 -6.98 26.63
C GLU A 98 27.90 -7.22 27.20
N PRO A 99 27.57 -6.70 28.39
CA PRO A 99 26.27 -6.95 29.03
C PRO A 99 25.04 -6.52 28.19
N SER A 100 25.15 -5.46 27.38
CA SER A 100 24.08 -5.02 26.47
C SER A 100 23.80 -6.06 25.39
N LEU A 101 24.84 -6.60 24.77
CA LEU A 101 24.74 -7.65 23.75
C LEU A 101 24.32 -8.99 24.34
N ARG A 102 24.66 -9.26 25.61
CA ARG A 102 24.17 -10.45 26.32
C ARG A 102 22.64 -10.45 26.44
N ALA A 103 22.02 -9.30 26.70
CA ALA A 103 20.56 -9.19 26.72
C ALA A 103 19.93 -9.49 25.35
N VAL A 104 20.59 -9.10 24.24
CA VAL A 104 20.14 -9.43 22.87
C VAL A 104 20.28 -10.92 22.59
N ILE A 105 21.38 -11.55 23.04
CA ILE A 105 21.59 -13.00 22.95
C ILE A 105 20.54 -13.76 23.77
N ASP A 106 20.32 -13.36 25.03
CA ASP A 106 19.35 -13.99 25.92
C ASP A 106 17.93 -13.87 25.35
N GLY A 107 17.56 -12.70 24.81
CA GLY A 107 16.30 -12.51 24.10
C GLY A 107 16.18 -13.37 22.83
N THR A 108 17.28 -13.60 22.11
CA THR A 108 17.30 -14.47 20.94
C THR A 108 17.14 -15.94 21.35
N LEU A 109 17.85 -16.39 22.38
CA LEU A 109 17.75 -17.74 22.94
C LEU A 109 16.34 -18.03 23.45
N ASP A 110 15.72 -17.06 24.14
CA ASP A 110 14.34 -17.18 24.63
C ASP A 110 13.40 -17.47 23.45
N GLN A 111 13.47 -16.68 22.37
CA GLN A 111 12.68 -16.93 21.14
C GLN A 111 12.96 -18.31 20.50
N LEU A 112 14.20 -18.80 20.56
CA LEU A 112 14.56 -20.11 20.02
C LEU A 112 14.06 -21.28 20.88
N PHE A 113 13.86 -21.08 22.19
CA PHE A 113 13.30 -22.09 23.11
C PHE A 113 11.77 -22.15 23.08
N HIS A 114 11.10 -21.16 22.49
CA HIS A 114 9.66 -21.24 22.24
C HIS A 114 9.36 -22.31 21.16
N LEU A 115 8.50 -23.28 21.51
CA LEU A 115 8.01 -24.33 20.62
C LEU A 115 7.11 -23.73 19.51
N PRO A 116 7.16 -24.21 18.26
CA PRO A 116 6.26 -23.73 17.21
C PRO A 116 4.82 -24.10 17.56
N GLU A 117 3.95 -23.11 17.81
CA GLU A 117 2.51 -23.32 17.71
C GLU A 117 2.18 -23.66 16.25
N LEU A 118 1.59 -24.83 16.04
CA LEU A 118 1.04 -25.26 14.76
C LEU A 118 0.01 -24.22 14.31
N LEU A 119 0.34 -23.47 13.24
CA LEU A 119 -0.54 -22.49 12.60
C LEU A 119 -1.94 -23.06 12.29
N PRO A 120 -2.99 -22.23 12.32
CA PRO A 120 -3.32 -21.47 11.10
C PRO A 120 -3.66 -19.98 11.31
N SER A 121 -3.20 -19.19 10.34
CA SER A 121 -3.81 -17.98 9.76
C SER A 121 -3.93 -16.68 10.58
N ARG A 122 -3.15 -15.69 10.09
CA ARG A 122 -3.42 -14.24 10.02
C ARG A 122 -4.31 -13.64 11.12
N VAL A 123 -3.67 -12.92 12.06
CA VAL A 123 -3.85 -11.48 12.33
C VAL A 123 -2.62 -11.05 13.14
N VAL A 124 -1.89 -10.00 12.76
CA VAL A 124 -1.03 -9.27 13.71
C VAL A 124 -1.39 -7.80 13.65
N VAL A 125 -2.11 -7.42 14.70
CA VAL A 125 -2.35 -6.07 15.19
C VAL A 125 -1.00 -5.48 15.62
N TYR A 126 -0.64 -4.30 15.13
CA TYR A 126 0.44 -3.52 15.73
C TYR A 126 -0.14 -2.60 16.79
N SER A 127 0.01 -3.01 18.05
CA SER A 127 -0.25 -2.19 19.23
C SER A 127 0.87 -1.17 19.38
N HIS A 128 0.57 0.12 19.19
CA HIS A 128 1.46 1.20 19.59
C HIS A 128 1.39 1.42 21.10
N GLY A 129 2.55 1.50 21.76
CA GLY A 129 2.71 1.96 23.14
C GLY A 129 4.01 2.79 23.26
N PRO A 130 4.00 3.96 23.91
CA PRO A 130 4.98 5.02 23.66
C PRO A 130 6.22 4.89 24.54
N ARG A 131 7.40 5.19 23.98
CA ARG A 131 8.59 5.56 24.77
C ARG A 131 9.30 6.74 24.12
N SER A 132 9.18 7.87 24.81
CA SER A 132 10.07 9.01 24.71
C SER A 132 11.40 8.69 25.41
N THR A 133 12.51 9.05 24.79
CA THR A 133 13.63 9.82 25.39
C THR A 133 14.73 10.04 24.34
N SER A 134 15.28 11.25 24.38
CA SER A 134 16.29 11.83 23.50
C SER A 134 17.61 11.05 23.47
N SER A 135 18.20 10.89 22.28
CA SER A 135 19.65 10.99 22.12
C SER A 135 19.98 11.56 20.74
N LYS A 136 20.92 12.52 20.74
CA LYS A 136 21.55 13.09 19.55
C LYS A 136 22.63 12.13 19.07
N GLY A 137 22.76 11.92 17.76
CA GLY A 137 23.97 11.35 17.17
C GLY A 137 23.73 10.58 15.87
N ASP A 138 24.21 11.18 14.78
CA ASP A 138 24.62 10.55 13.52
C ASP A 138 23.56 9.86 12.65
N SER A 139 22.74 10.70 12.03
CA SER A 139 22.03 10.37 10.79
C SER A 139 23.03 10.11 9.65
N CYS A 140 22.97 8.90 9.09
CA CYS A 140 23.60 8.51 7.85
C CYS A 140 23.08 9.41 6.71
N PHE A 141 23.81 10.47 6.37
CA PHE A 141 23.53 11.32 5.22
C PHE A 141 23.93 10.57 3.94
N ILE A 142 22.96 10.04 3.20
CA ILE A 142 23.13 9.71 1.78
C ILE A 142 22.56 10.90 0.98
N PRO A 143 23.35 11.58 0.14
CA PRO A 143 22.83 12.64 -0.71
C PRO A 143 22.02 12.00 -1.85
N LEU A 144 20.71 11.90 -1.69
CA LEU A 144 19.82 11.98 -2.84
C LEU A 144 20.05 13.34 -3.51
N CYS A 145 19.90 13.44 -4.82
CA CYS A 145 19.92 14.71 -5.54
C CYS A 145 18.80 15.64 -5.01
N TYR A 146 19.07 16.31 -3.90
CA TYR A 146 18.58 17.66 -3.65
C TYR A 146 19.22 18.50 -4.74
N ILE A 147 18.49 18.72 -5.83
CA ILE A 147 18.55 20.07 -6.39
C ILE A 147 18.06 20.92 -5.23
N GLU A 148 18.95 21.70 -4.63
CA GLU A 148 18.62 22.73 -3.63
C GLU A 148 17.64 23.72 -4.27
N HIS A 149 16.37 23.35 -4.36
CA HIS A 149 15.30 24.31 -4.25
C HIS A 149 15.14 24.54 -2.75
N GLU A 150 15.96 25.44 -2.17
CA GLU A 150 15.79 25.94 -0.79
C GLU A 150 14.35 26.41 -0.49
N SER A 151 13.49 26.55 -1.51
CA SER A 151 12.11 27.00 -1.39
C SER A 151 11.03 25.92 -1.24
N VAL A 152 11.22 24.66 -1.67
CA VAL A 152 10.14 23.64 -1.67
C VAL A 152 10.43 22.55 -0.65
N ARG A 153 9.63 22.49 0.42
CA ARG A 153 9.84 21.58 1.57
C ARG A 153 8.93 20.37 1.54
N CYS A 154 7.87 20.40 0.74
CA CYS A 154 6.89 19.32 0.67
C CYS A 154 7.27 18.11 -0.19
N LEU A 155 8.36 18.18 -0.96
CA LEU A 155 8.78 17.11 -1.87
C LEU A 155 9.86 16.23 -1.23
N LYS A 156 9.58 14.92 -1.12
CA LYS A 156 10.57 13.88 -0.79
C LYS A 156 11.46 13.56 -1.99
N PHE A 157 10.85 13.57 -3.17
CA PHE A 157 11.49 13.33 -4.45
C PHE A 157 10.80 14.17 -5.54
N SER A 158 11.58 14.88 -6.34
CA SER A 158 11.06 15.79 -7.36
C SER A 158 11.29 15.26 -8.79
N VAL A 159 12.55 15.12 -9.19
CA VAL A 159 12.95 14.80 -10.58
C VAL A 159 14.00 13.70 -10.65
N PHE A 160 13.95 12.92 -11.72
CA PHE A 160 14.95 11.90 -12.02
C PHE A 160 16.20 12.50 -12.70
N PRO A 161 17.38 11.85 -12.60
CA PRO A 161 18.56 12.26 -13.33
C PRO A 161 18.31 12.35 -14.84
N TRP A 162 18.78 13.44 -15.46
CA TRP A 162 18.55 13.71 -16.89
C TRP A 162 19.15 12.63 -17.80
N LEU A 163 18.37 12.15 -18.78
CA LEU A 163 18.82 11.16 -19.75
C LEU A 163 19.01 11.78 -21.13
N THR A 164 20.21 11.58 -21.68
CA THR A 164 20.56 11.96 -23.06
C THR A 164 20.03 10.91 -24.03
N LEU A 165 19.39 11.34 -25.11
CA LEU A 165 18.85 10.47 -26.14
C LEU A 165 19.69 10.51 -27.42
N THR A 166 19.72 9.39 -28.15
CA THR A 166 20.25 9.39 -29.52
C THR A 166 19.26 10.06 -30.47
N ASN A 167 19.72 10.46 -31.67
CA ASN A 167 18.80 11.08 -32.64
C ASN A 167 17.68 10.12 -33.09
N THR A 168 17.99 8.83 -33.16
CA THR A 168 17.00 7.79 -33.46
C THR A 168 15.94 7.71 -32.37
N ASP A 169 16.34 7.72 -31.09
CA ASP A 169 15.40 7.69 -29.96
C ASP A 169 14.47 8.90 -29.95
N ARG A 170 15.01 10.10 -30.23
CA ARG A 170 14.20 11.32 -30.36
C ARG A 170 13.17 11.23 -31.47
N HIS A 171 13.55 10.69 -32.62
CA HIS A 171 12.63 10.49 -33.73
C HIS A 171 11.52 9.49 -33.35
N ILE A 172 11.85 8.42 -32.63
CA ILE A 172 10.86 7.44 -32.16
C ILE A 172 9.86 8.11 -31.23
N LEU A 173 10.31 8.86 -30.23
CA LEU A 173 9.42 9.51 -29.27
C LEU A 173 8.55 10.59 -29.92
N SER A 174 9.14 11.47 -30.74
CA SER A 174 8.39 12.53 -31.44
C SER A 174 7.40 11.98 -32.47
N SER A 175 7.75 10.90 -33.17
CA SER A 175 6.82 10.24 -34.09
C SER A 175 5.62 9.64 -33.36
N ASN A 176 5.81 9.01 -32.21
CA ASN A 176 4.71 8.48 -31.40
C ASN A 176 3.85 9.59 -30.78
N GLU A 177 4.47 10.68 -30.32
CA GLU A 177 3.75 11.87 -29.83
C GLU A 177 2.83 12.45 -30.91
N ASN A 178 3.33 12.62 -32.13
CA ASN A 178 2.53 13.11 -33.26
C ASN A 178 1.38 12.15 -33.62
N SER A 179 1.61 10.84 -33.55
CA SER A 179 0.57 9.83 -33.80
C SER A 179 -0.55 9.87 -32.75
N LEU A 180 -0.22 10.15 -31.48
CA LEU A 180 -1.22 10.35 -30.42
C LEU A 180 -2.07 11.61 -30.65
N GLY A 181 -1.51 12.64 -31.28
CA GLY A 181 -2.22 13.86 -31.67
C GLY A 181 -3.03 13.74 -32.96
N SER A 182 -3.04 12.58 -33.62
CA SER A 182 -3.73 12.40 -34.89
C SER A 182 -5.25 12.38 -34.74
N SER A 183 -5.97 12.81 -35.78
CA SER A 183 -7.43 12.75 -35.82
C SER A 183 -7.99 11.33 -36.06
N ASN A 184 -7.13 10.32 -36.25
CA ASN A 184 -7.54 8.95 -36.54
C ASN A 184 -7.60 8.12 -35.25
N PRO A 185 -8.80 7.73 -34.76
CA PRO A 185 -8.97 7.03 -33.49
C PRO A 185 -8.29 5.65 -33.46
N ASN A 186 -8.20 4.97 -34.60
CA ASN A 186 -7.52 3.67 -34.69
C ASN A 186 -6.01 3.81 -34.58
N LEU A 187 -5.44 4.85 -35.21
CA LEU A 187 -4.00 5.15 -35.10
C LEU A 187 -3.64 5.52 -33.66
N VAL A 188 -4.45 6.34 -33.00
CA VAL A 188 -4.25 6.67 -31.58
C VAL A 188 -4.29 5.41 -30.71
N ARG A 189 -5.27 4.51 -30.93
CA ARG A 189 -5.37 3.23 -30.21
C ARG A 189 -4.13 2.36 -30.41
N THR A 190 -3.73 2.09 -31.66
CA THR A 190 -2.55 1.25 -31.93
C THR A 190 -1.26 1.89 -31.43
N THR A 191 -1.20 3.23 -31.40
CA THR A 191 -0.06 3.95 -30.81
C THR A 191 -0.02 3.78 -29.29
N CYS A 192 -1.17 3.83 -28.60
CA CYS A 192 -1.23 3.51 -27.16
C CYS A 192 -0.76 2.07 -26.90
N GLU A 193 -1.26 1.08 -27.66
CA GLU A 193 -0.82 -0.32 -27.53
C GLU A 193 0.71 -0.44 -27.73
N LEU A 194 1.25 0.16 -28.79
CA LEU A 194 2.69 0.20 -29.06
C LEU A 194 3.49 0.86 -27.92
N LEU A 195 2.98 1.96 -27.37
CA LEU A 195 3.62 2.67 -26.24
C LEU A 195 3.71 1.76 -25.02
N CYS A 196 2.62 1.09 -24.67
CA CYS A 196 2.52 0.20 -23.53
C CYS A 196 3.42 -1.06 -23.68
N ASP A 197 3.39 -1.69 -24.86
CA ASP A 197 3.97 -3.02 -25.08
C ASP A 197 5.44 -2.98 -25.49
N VAL A 198 5.88 -1.92 -26.17
CA VAL A 198 7.24 -1.82 -26.73
C VAL A 198 7.97 -0.62 -26.15
N ILE A 199 7.46 0.60 -26.37
CA ILE A 199 8.23 1.82 -26.09
C ILE A 199 8.51 1.98 -24.59
N MET A 200 7.53 1.74 -23.72
CA MET A 200 7.72 1.82 -22.26
C MET A 200 8.52 0.65 -21.67
N GLN A 201 8.81 -0.39 -22.46
CA GLN A 201 9.72 -1.48 -22.07
C GLN A 201 11.16 -1.17 -22.51
N ASP A 202 11.33 -0.55 -23.68
CA ASP A 202 12.64 -0.22 -24.25
C ASP A 202 13.26 1.04 -23.63
N PHE A 203 12.42 2.00 -23.20
CA PHE A 203 12.87 3.27 -22.63
C PHE A 203 12.66 3.33 -21.11
N PRO A 204 13.65 3.85 -20.33
CA PRO A 204 13.45 4.22 -18.93
C PRO A 204 12.25 5.15 -18.74
N ALA A 205 11.41 4.84 -17.76
CA ALA A 205 10.14 5.53 -17.52
C ALA A 205 10.29 7.05 -17.25
N GLU A 206 11.43 7.47 -16.69
CA GLU A 206 11.72 8.88 -16.43
C GLU A 206 11.83 9.76 -17.69
N ILE A 207 12.11 9.17 -18.86
CA ILE A 207 12.18 9.91 -20.13
C ILE A 207 10.86 10.58 -20.44
N PHE A 208 9.74 9.92 -20.12
CA PHE A 208 8.40 10.44 -20.37
C PHE A 208 8.03 11.61 -19.43
N LEU A 209 8.71 11.76 -18.29
CA LEU A 209 8.57 12.96 -17.43
C LEU A 209 9.48 14.09 -17.89
N GLN A 210 10.70 13.75 -18.34
CA GLN A 210 11.67 14.71 -18.88
C GLN A 210 11.20 15.35 -20.19
N ARG A 211 10.49 14.58 -21.02
CA ARG A 211 9.91 15.00 -22.30
C ARG A 211 8.41 14.71 -22.28
N PRO A 212 7.58 15.59 -21.67
CA PRO A 212 6.22 15.26 -21.27
C PRO A 212 5.19 15.28 -22.40
N GLY A 213 5.59 15.41 -23.67
CA GLY A 213 4.67 15.49 -24.81
C GLY A 213 3.70 14.31 -24.88
N ILE A 214 4.24 13.08 -24.83
CA ILE A 214 3.46 11.84 -24.78
C ILE A 214 2.52 11.83 -23.56
N VAL A 215 3.03 12.18 -22.37
CA VAL A 215 2.22 12.19 -21.13
C VAL A 215 1.08 13.19 -21.22
N LYS A 216 1.33 14.40 -21.72
CA LYS A 216 0.31 15.44 -21.91
C LYS A 216 -0.77 15.00 -22.89
N SER A 217 -0.38 14.31 -23.98
CA SER A 217 -1.32 13.72 -24.93
C SER A 217 -2.14 12.58 -24.30
N LEU A 218 -1.54 11.71 -23.49
CA LEU A 218 -2.29 10.67 -22.78
C LEU A 218 -3.30 11.27 -21.78
N LEU A 219 -2.90 12.30 -21.03
CA LEU A 219 -3.79 13.00 -20.09
C LEU A 219 -4.94 13.72 -20.81
N SER A 220 -4.70 14.31 -21.99
CA SER A 220 -5.77 14.93 -22.78
C SER A 220 -6.75 13.89 -23.31
N LEU A 221 -6.28 12.70 -23.72
CA LEU A 221 -7.13 11.58 -24.13
C LEU A 221 -8.00 11.07 -22.98
N LEU A 222 -7.51 11.06 -21.74
CA LEU A 222 -8.33 10.71 -20.56
C LEU A 222 -9.47 11.71 -20.34
N ARG A 223 -9.18 13.02 -20.50
CA ARG A 223 -10.17 14.10 -20.29
C ARG A 223 -11.33 14.06 -21.29
N LEU A 224 -11.15 13.46 -22.47
CA LEU A 224 -12.23 13.28 -23.45
C LEU A 224 -13.34 12.34 -22.95
N GLY A 225 -13.04 11.46 -21.98
CA GLY A 225 -14.00 10.58 -21.34
C GLY A 225 -14.65 9.54 -22.26
N PRO A 226 -15.67 8.81 -21.78
CA PRO A 226 -16.43 7.88 -22.59
C PRO A 226 -17.32 8.63 -23.61
N GLY A 227 -16.86 8.71 -24.86
CA GLY A 227 -17.64 9.25 -25.97
C GLY A 227 -18.83 8.35 -26.39
N LYS A 228 -19.81 8.92 -27.09
CA LYS A 228 -21.04 8.23 -27.54
C LYS A 228 -20.88 7.39 -28.83
N GLU A 229 -19.70 7.32 -29.43
CA GLU A 229 -19.46 6.67 -30.74
C GLU A 229 -18.32 5.63 -30.69
N GLU A 230 -18.12 4.88 -31.79
CA GLU A 230 -17.19 3.74 -31.99
C GLU A 230 -15.70 3.99 -31.63
N SER A 231 -15.35 5.23 -31.26
CA SER A 231 -14.11 5.63 -30.58
C SER A 231 -14.04 5.24 -29.08
N GLY A 232 -15.07 4.56 -28.56
CA GLY A 232 -15.39 4.34 -27.13
C GLY A 232 -14.39 3.59 -26.24
N TYR A 233 -13.14 3.35 -26.65
CA TYR A 233 -12.12 2.67 -25.84
C TYR A 233 -10.72 3.32 -25.89
N ILE A 234 -10.56 4.49 -26.52
CA ILE A 234 -9.25 5.17 -26.59
C ILE A 234 -8.78 5.58 -25.19
N TYR A 235 -9.69 6.11 -24.36
CA TYR A 235 -9.36 6.47 -22.98
C TYR A 235 -8.93 5.25 -22.15
N LEU A 236 -9.46 4.04 -22.40
CA LEU A 236 -8.99 2.81 -21.75
C LEU A 236 -7.55 2.46 -22.15
N SER A 237 -7.19 2.70 -23.41
CA SER A 237 -5.82 2.46 -23.89
C SER A 237 -4.86 3.47 -23.26
N ALA A 238 -5.26 4.74 -23.17
CA ALA A 238 -4.50 5.78 -22.48
C ALA A 238 -4.38 5.52 -20.97
N LEU A 239 -5.44 5.04 -20.32
CA LEU A 239 -5.43 4.59 -18.91
C LEU A 239 -4.38 3.48 -18.69
N SER A 240 -4.33 2.50 -19.59
CA SER A 240 -3.35 1.42 -19.52
C SER A 240 -1.93 1.95 -19.58
N CYS A 241 -1.64 2.91 -20.47
CA CYS A 241 -0.28 3.44 -20.61
C CYS A 241 0.12 4.37 -19.47
N LEU A 242 -0.81 5.17 -18.92
CA LEU A 242 -0.53 5.91 -17.69
C LEU A 242 -0.25 4.97 -16.51
N ARG A 243 -0.99 3.87 -16.40
CA ARG A 243 -0.75 2.87 -15.35
C ARG A 243 0.62 2.20 -15.52
N GLN A 244 0.95 1.78 -16.74
CA GLN A 244 2.25 1.19 -17.05
C GLN A 244 3.39 2.17 -16.73
N LEU A 245 3.19 3.45 -17.04
CA LEU A 245 4.12 4.50 -16.67
C LEU A 245 4.26 4.66 -15.15
N CYS A 246 3.15 4.65 -14.38
CA CYS A 246 3.21 4.67 -12.92
C CYS A 246 4.03 3.50 -12.36
N VAL A 247 3.76 2.28 -12.85
CA VAL A 247 4.50 1.08 -12.44
C VAL A 247 5.99 1.19 -12.79
N GLY A 248 6.31 1.67 -14.00
CA GLY A 248 7.68 1.92 -14.46
C GLY A 248 8.40 2.94 -13.59
N LEU A 249 7.78 4.10 -13.33
CA LEU A 249 8.33 5.15 -12.49
C LEU A 249 8.60 4.66 -11.06
N ARG A 250 7.71 3.85 -10.49
CA ARG A 250 7.93 3.29 -9.14
C ARG A 250 9.13 2.35 -9.10
N ARG A 251 9.33 1.55 -10.16
CA ARG A 251 10.51 0.68 -10.28
C ARG A 251 11.79 1.51 -10.39
N ARG A 252 11.77 2.59 -11.19
CA ARG A 252 12.91 3.50 -11.36
C ARG A 252 13.21 4.28 -10.08
N LEU A 253 12.18 4.73 -9.36
CA LEU A 253 12.35 5.38 -8.06
C LEU A 253 13.06 4.47 -7.06
N ARG A 254 12.59 3.22 -6.93
CA ARG A 254 13.23 2.20 -6.09
C ARG A 254 14.66 1.88 -6.53
N PHE A 255 14.92 1.86 -7.84
CA PHE A 255 16.26 1.68 -8.38
C PHE A 255 17.21 2.80 -7.93
N HIS A 256 16.76 4.06 -7.97
CA HIS A 256 17.56 5.20 -7.54
C HIS A 256 17.67 5.35 -6.02
N GLN A 257 16.71 4.79 -5.27
CA GLN A 257 16.75 4.74 -3.80
C GLN A 257 17.62 3.61 -3.26
N ASP A 258 17.98 2.60 -4.07
CA ASP A 258 18.81 1.48 -3.62
C ASP A 258 20.29 1.92 -3.47
N PRO A 259 20.86 1.91 -2.25
CA PRO A 259 22.24 2.35 -2.01
C PRO A 259 23.29 1.51 -2.75
N SER A 260 22.96 0.29 -3.17
CA SER A 260 23.88 -0.58 -3.92
C SER A 260 24.12 -0.12 -5.36
N PHE A 261 23.27 0.75 -5.90
CA PHE A 261 23.45 1.38 -7.20
C PHE A 261 23.99 2.82 -7.11
N TYR A 262 24.28 3.30 -5.89
CA TYR A 262 24.87 4.61 -5.68
C TYR A 262 26.35 4.62 -6.11
N SER A 263 26.67 5.35 -7.18
CA SER A 263 28.04 5.63 -7.62
C SER A 263 28.39 7.08 -7.31
N ALA A 264 29.46 7.31 -6.57
CA ALA A 264 29.96 8.66 -6.25
C ALA A 264 30.53 9.43 -7.47
N LYS A 265 30.65 8.77 -8.64
CA LYS A 265 31.00 9.41 -9.91
C LYS A 265 29.73 9.65 -10.72
N GLN A 266 29.27 10.90 -10.77
CA GLN A 266 28.31 11.37 -11.77
C GLN A 266 29.04 11.65 -13.09
N ASP A 267 29.69 10.64 -13.67
CA ASP A 267 29.97 10.67 -15.11
C ASP A 267 28.70 10.20 -15.83
N PRO A 268 28.37 10.73 -17.02
CA PRO A 268 27.21 10.27 -17.78
C PRO A 268 27.45 8.79 -18.13
N VAL A 269 26.86 7.90 -17.32
CA VAL A 269 27.00 6.46 -17.49
C VAL A 269 26.33 6.12 -18.82
N SER A 270 27.16 5.80 -19.81
CA SER A 270 26.75 5.12 -21.03
C SER A 270 26.07 3.81 -20.62
N GLN A 271 24.74 3.82 -20.57
CA GLN A 271 23.93 2.62 -20.41
C GLN A 271 23.68 2.01 -21.79
N ASN A 272 24.74 1.45 -22.38
CA ASN A 272 24.55 0.36 -23.34
C ASN A 272 24.69 -0.95 -22.58
N SER A 273 23.62 -1.74 -22.66
CA SER A 273 23.53 -3.12 -22.18
C SER A 273 24.75 -3.95 -22.60
N SER A 274 25.50 -4.47 -21.61
CA SER A 274 26.33 -5.68 -21.71
C SER A 274 26.88 -6.06 -20.33
N PHE A 275 26.38 -7.15 -19.75
CA PHE A 275 27.08 -7.89 -18.71
C PHE A 275 28.36 -8.49 -19.31
N SER A 276 29.54 -8.01 -18.90
CA SER A 276 30.82 -8.72 -18.94
C SER A 276 31.86 -7.89 -18.17
N TYR A 277 32.36 -8.41 -17.05
CA TYR A 277 33.46 -7.80 -16.30
C TYR A 277 34.76 -8.57 -16.57
N THR A 278 35.89 -7.87 -16.36
CA THR A 278 37.32 -8.27 -16.38
C THR A 278 38.10 -8.03 -17.68
N GLN A 279 38.88 -6.93 -17.70
CA GLN A 279 40.35 -6.98 -17.75
C GLN A 279 40.90 -5.56 -17.43
N GLU A 280 41.90 -5.52 -16.54
CA GLU A 280 42.55 -4.34 -15.97
C GLU A 280 43.19 -3.42 -17.01
N VAL A 281 42.91 -2.12 -16.94
CA VAL A 281 43.70 -1.06 -17.58
C VAL A 281 44.75 -0.59 -16.58
N LEU A 282 45.98 -1.10 -16.74
CA LEU A 282 47.14 -0.62 -16.00
C LEU A 282 47.57 0.74 -16.58
N GLY A 283 47.45 1.77 -15.74
CA GLY A 283 47.74 3.16 -16.07
C GLY A 283 49.20 3.42 -16.44
N THR A 284 49.37 4.35 -17.37
CA THR A 284 50.63 4.99 -17.74
C THR A 284 51.27 5.74 -16.57
N GLN A 285 52.49 5.36 -16.19
CA GLN A 285 53.42 6.17 -15.39
C GLN A 285 54.82 6.11 -16.03
N ARG A 286 55.38 7.28 -16.38
CA ARG A 286 56.80 7.49 -16.71
C ARG A 286 57.55 7.68 -15.36
N SER A 287 58.72 7.11 -15.06
CA SER A 287 60.06 7.56 -15.50
C SER A 287 61.17 6.80 -14.72
N GLY A 288 62.34 6.54 -15.33
CA GLY A 288 63.65 6.74 -14.65
C GLY A 288 64.51 5.55 -14.20
N ALA A 289 65.50 5.20 -15.03
CA ALA A 289 66.91 4.85 -14.71
C ALA A 289 67.40 3.39 -14.53
N SER A 290 68.47 3.13 -15.32
CA SER A 290 69.67 2.27 -15.17
C SER A 290 69.58 0.73 -15.21
N SER A 291 70.22 0.17 -16.25
CA SER A 291 70.81 -1.19 -16.31
C SER A 291 72.25 -1.18 -15.72
N PRO A 292 72.91 -2.31 -15.37
CA PRO A 292 73.42 -3.28 -16.37
C PRO A 292 73.43 -4.78 -15.94
N GLY A 293 73.60 -5.70 -16.92
CA GLY A 293 74.37 -6.94 -16.73
C GLY A 293 73.76 -8.29 -17.16
N SER A 294 74.15 -8.75 -18.36
CA SER A 294 74.45 -10.14 -18.80
C SER A 294 73.30 -11.18 -18.88
N GLU A 295 72.86 -11.51 -20.11
CA GLU A 295 73.07 -12.80 -20.84
C GLU A 295 72.04 -13.88 -20.43
N CYS A 296 71.25 -14.50 -21.30
CA CYS A 296 71.58 -15.09 -22.60
C CYS A 296 70.28 -15.27 -23.43
N SER A 297 70.38 -15.07 -24.74
CA SER A 297 69.36 -15.50 -25.74
C SER A 297 69.83 -16.82 -26.39
N PRO A 298 69.00 -17.52 -27.20
CA PRO A 298 68.80 -17.06 -28.57
C PRO A 298 67.38 -17.24 -29.13
N ARG A 299 67.09 -16.34 -30.07
CA ARG A 299 65.96 -16.31 -31.00
C ARG A 299 66.09 -17.43 -32.07
N PRO A 300 65.06 -17.63 -32.90
CA PRO A 300 65.22 -17.10 -34.27
C PRO A 300 64.00 -16.31 -34.76
N SER A 301 64.32 -15.35 -35.60
CA SER A 301 63.47 -14.37 -36.29
C SER A 301 63.25 -14.77 -37.76
N LEU A 302 62.11 -14.37 -38.37
CA LEU A 302 62.00 -13.80 -39.75
C LEU A 302 60.52 -13.43 -40.03
N VAL A 303 60.14 -12.17 -40.34
CA VAL A 303 59.87 -11.59 -41.69
C VAL A 303 58.75 -12.32 -42.46
N GLY A 304 57.67 -11.75 -43.01
CA GLY A 304 57.18 -10.38 -43.21
C GLY A 304 55.92 -10.36 -44.10
N ARG A 305 55.33 -9.16 -44.29
CA ARG A 305 54.43 -8.68 -45.39
C ARG A 305 53.01 -9.26 -45.60
N THR A 306 52.04 -8.34 -45.45
CA THR A 306 50.89 -7.99 -46.34
C THR A 306 50.53 -8.91 -47.53
N SER A 307 49.24 -9.31 -47.64
CA SER A 307 48.36 -9.13 -48.83
C SER A 307 47.08 -10.00 -48.79
N GLN A 308 46.17 -9.70 -49.72
CA GLN A 308 44.73 -9.96 -49.81
C GLN A 308 44.26 -11.41 -50.09
N ARG A 309 43.00 -11.67 -49.67
CA ARG A 309 41.90 -12.53 -50.21
C ARG A 309 42.19 -13.96 -50.72
N ALA A 310 41.27 -14.86 -50.39
CA ALA A 310 40.65 -15.78 -51.37
C ALA A 310 39.18 -16.07 -51.02
N ARG A 311 38.31 -15.97 -52.04
CA ARG A 311 36.91 -16.44 -52.07
C ARG A 311 36.88 -17.97 -52.06
N GLY A 312 35.87 -18.55 -51.42
CA GLY A 312 35.43 -19.93 -51.61
C GLY A 312 34.09 -19.96 -52.33
N ASP A 313 34.08 -20.69 -53.44
CA ASP A 313 32.98 -21.09 -54.33
C ASP A 313 32.35 -22.39 -53.80
N GLY A 314 31.03 -22.56 -53.95
CA GLY A 314 30.29 -23.76 -53.60
C GLY A 314 28.85 -23.72 -54.15
N GLN A 315 28.70 -24.26 -55.35
CA GLN A 315 27.55 -24.33 -56.26
C GLN A 315 26.21 -24.91 -55.76
N ASP A 316 25.17 -24.37 -56.41
CA ASP A 316 24.01 -24.98 -57.13
C ASP A 316 23.10 -26.03 -56.48
N GLY A 317 21.80 -25.70 -56.49
CA GLY A 317 20.66 -26.60 -56.35
C GLY A 317 19.46 -26.02 -57.08
N ASP A 318 19.31 -26.40 -58.35
CA ASP A 318 18.21 -26.03 -59.23
C ASP A 318 16.83 -26.48 -58.72
N ALA A 319 15.82 -25.62 -58.89
CA ALA A 319 14.44 -26.04 -59.04
C ALA A 319 13.74 -25.12 -60.05
N ALA A 320 13.63 -25.60 -61.29
CA ALA A 320 12.85 -24.99 -62.36
C ALA A 320 11.36 -25.31 -62.20
N SER A 321 10.49 -24.35 -62.55
CA SER A 321 9.16 -24.61 -63.14
C SER A 321 8.67 -23.40 -63.93
N ASN A 322 8.95 -23.45 -65.23
CA ASN A 322 8.09 -23.14 -66.39
C ASN A 322 6.57 -23.24 -66.12
N SER A 323 5.59 -22.57 -66.76
CA SER A 323 5.46 -21.64 -67.90
C SER A 323 3.98 -21.14 -67.88
N GLY A 324 3.64 -20.07 -68.62
CA GLY A 324 2.22 -19.84 -68.97
C GLY A 324 1.89 -18.47 -69.55
N SER A 325 2.11 -18.30 -70.85
CA SER A 325 1.71 -17.12 -71.64
C SER A 325 0.24 -17.17 -72.08
N SER A 326 -0.42 -16.01 -72.15
CA SER A 326 -1.38 -15.71 -73.23
C SER A 326 -1.49 -14.20 -73.53
N HIS A 327 -1.30 -13.89 -74.81
CA HIS A 327 -1.61 -12.64 -75.52
C HIS A 327 -3.14 -12.35 -75.49
N ARG A 328 -3.72 -11.17 -75.77
CA ARG A 328 -3.41 -10.15 -76.80
C ARG A 328 -4.34 -8.91 -76.67
N SER A 329 -3.79 -7.73 -77.02
CA SER A 329 -4.41 -6.52 -77.64
C SER A 329 -5.43 -5.68 -76.86
N GLY A 330 -5.37 -4.34 -76.85
CA GLY A 330 -4.51 -3.41 -77.58
C GLY A 330 -4.81 -1.94 -77.27
N GLY A 331 -4.01 -1.03 -77.84
CA GLY A 331 -4.27 0.43 -77.85
C GLY A 331 -3.02 1.27 -77.59
N ALA A 332 -2.32 1.64 -78.68
CA ALA A 332 -1.09 2.40 -78.70
C ALA A 332 -1.23 3.88 -78.27
N VAL A 333 -0.15 4.51 -77.77
CA VAL A 333 0.40 5.80 -78.23
C VAL A 333 1.84 6.04 -77.66
N GLN A 334 2.78 6.28 -78.58
CA GLN A 334 4.06 7.05 -78.54
C GLN A 334 5.33 6.63 -77.75
N ALA A 335 6.35 6.27 -78.56
CA ALA A 335 7.70 6.87 -78.68
C ALA A 335 8.83 6.52 -77.68
N PRO A 336 10.12 6.55 -78.11
CA PRO A 336 11.09 5.51 -77.75
C PRO A 336 12.23 5.92 -76.79
N ARG A 337 12.60 4.94 -75.95
CA ARG A 337 13.93 4.50 -75.49
C ARG A 337 15.06 5.54 -75.33
N GLN A 338 15.63 5.57 -74.11
CA GLN A 338 17.06 5.26 -73.90
C GLN A 338 17.35 4.78 -72.46
N MET A 339 18.23 3.79 -72.37
CA MET A 339 18.67 3.08 -71.17
C MET A 339 19.69 3.89 -70.34
N ALA A 340 19.74 3.56 -69.06
CA ALA A 340 20.66 4.05 -68.04
C ALA A 340 22.14 3.65 -68.27
N HIS A 341 23.06 4.50 -67.78
CA HIS A 341 24.23 4.13 -66.96
C HIS A 341 24.86 5.39 -66.30
N SER A 342 24.80 5.43 -64.95
CA SER A 342 25.77 5.81 -63.88
C SER A 342 26.97 6.78 -64.13
N PRO A 343 27.74 7.21 -63.11
CA PRO A 343 27.46 7.72 -61.75
C PRO A 343 28.34 8.94 -61.37
N ALA A 344 27.77 10.10 -61.02
CA ALA A 344 28.45 11.17 -60.28
C ALA A 344 27.41 12.25 -59.92
N ASP A 345 27.51 12.82 -58.73
CA ASP A 345 26.72 13.97 -58.27
C ASP A 345 25.20 13.80 -58.21
N VAL A 346 24.71 13.18 -57.13
CA VAL A 346 23.56 13.75 -56.41
C VAL A 346 23.79 13.58 -54.91
N ALA A 347 24.15 14.72 -54.31
CA ALA A 347 24.06 15.13 -52.92
C ALA A 347 23.68 14.08 -51.86
N HIS A 348 24.50 14.08 -50.80
CA HIS A 348 24.04 14.02 -49.42
C HIS A 348 22.62 14.58 -49.28
N VAL A 349 21.61 13.71 -49.16
CA VAL A 349 20.36 14.08 -48.52
C VAL A 349 20.69 14.09 -47.03
N GLU A 350 21.19 15.23 -46.58
CA GLU A 350 21.26 15.56 -45.16
C GLU A 350 19.88 15.27 -44.57
N LEU A 351 19.83 14.37 -43.58
CA LEU A 351 18.71 14.30 -42.66
C LEU A 351 18.45 15.74 -42.16
N PRO A 352 17.19 16.18 -41.99
CA PRO A 352 16.95 17.39 -41.24
C PRO A 352 17.58 17.17 -39.87
N ASP A 353 18.64 17.91 -39.58
CA ASP A 353 19.24 17.96 -38.26
C ASP A 353 18.14 18.51 -37.35
N LEU A 354 17.44 17.62 -36.64
CA LEU A 354 16.58 18.01 -35.53
C LEU A 354 17.53 18.74 -34.58
N GLY A 355 17.49 20.07 -34.64
CA GLY A 355 18.47 20.95 -34.02
C GLY A 355 18.75 20.56 -32.57
N VAL A 356 19.98 20.81 -32.14
CA VAL A 356 20.48 20.66 -30.76
C VAL A 356 19.33 20.91 -29.78
N GLU A 357 18.79 19.84 -29.17
CA GLU A 357 17.77 19.97 -28.12
C GLU A 357 18.32 20.95 -27.09
N ASP A 358 17.64 22.07 -26.86
CA ASP A 358 17.98 22.96 -25.75
C ASP A 358 17.60 22.23 -24.46
N VAL A 359 18.58 21.50 -23.93
CA VAL A 359 18.44 20.68 -22.73
C VAL A 359 17.91 21.51 -21.56
N LEU A 360 18.28 22.79 -21.49
CA LEU A 360 17.78 23.71 -20.45
C LEU A 360 16.29 23.99 -20.64
N GLU A 361 15.84 24.25 -21.86
CA GLU A 361 14.42 24.46 -22.15
C GLU A 361 13.59 23.22 -21.83
N LEU A 362 14.06 22.03 -22.18
CA LEU A 362 13.37 20.78 -21.89
C LEU A 362 13.34 20.48 -20.38
N GLN A 363 14.44 20.75 -19.66
CA GLN A 363 14.50 20.62 -18.21
C GLN A 363 13.54 21.58 -17.49
N LEU A 364 13.30 22.77 -18.04
CA LEU A 364 12.30 23.71 -17.52
C LEU A 364 10.86 23.24 -17.77
N ARG A 365 10.63 22.45 -18.82
CA ARG A 365 9.32 21.90 -19.19
C ARG A 365 9.03 20.54 -18.58
N GLN A 366 10.01 19.90 -17.91
CA GLN A 366 9.86 18.56 -17.34
C GLN A 366 8.77 18.53 -16.26
N LEU A 367 8.07 17.41 -16.16
CA LEU A 367 7.13 17.18 -15.08
C LEU A 367 7.85 16.61 -13.86
N THR A 368 7.60 17.17 -12.69
CA THR A 368 7.98 16.50 -11.44
C THR A 368 7.12 15.26 -11.22
N LEU A 369 7.62 14.32 -10.41
CA LEU A 369 6.87 13.10 -10.07
C LEU A 369 5.53 13.45 -9.38
N ALA A 370 5.53 14.43 -8.48
CA ALA A 370 4.32 14.93 -7.83
C ALA A 370 3.33 15.55 -8.82
N GLN A 371 3.78 16.41 -9.74
CA GLN A 371 2.89 17.00 -10.76
C GLN A 371 2.27 15.94 -11.67
N PHE A 372 3.05 14.95 -12.12
CA PHE A 372 2.54 13.86 -12.95
C PHE A 372 1.47 13.03 -12.22
N THR A 373 1.73 12.65 -10.96
CA THR A 373 0.82 11.81 -10.18
C THR A 373 -0.51 12.52 -9.93
N VAL A 374 -0.47 13.78 -9.49
CA VAL A 374 -1.68 14.56 -9.24
C VAL A 374 -2.44 14.87 -10.53
N ALA A 375 -1.76 15.21 -11.63
CA ALA A 375 -2.43 15.42 -12.92
C ALA A 375 -3.11 14.14 -13.45
N SER A 376 -2.48 12.98 -13.23
CA SER A 376 -3.06 11.67 -13.59
C SER A 376 -4.30 11.37 -12.75
N MET A 377 -4.25 11.64 -11.44
CA MET A 377 -5.39 11.47 -10.54
C MET A 377 -6.53 12.42 -10.89
N GLU A 378 -6.25 13.72 -11.10
CA GLU A 378 -7.24 14.74 -11.48
C GLU A 378 -8.01 14.33 -12.75
N CYS A 379 -7.33 13.75 -13.74
CA CYS A 379 -7.97 13.28 -14.97
C CYS A 379 -8.71 11.94 -14.81
N ALA A 380 -8.24 11.04 -13.93
CA ALA A 380 -8.78 9.70 -13.77
C ALA A 380 -9.98 9.64 -12.81
N ILE A 381 -9.99 10.45 -11.74
CA ILE A 381 -11.04 10.46 -10.73
C ILE A 381 -12.45 10.60 -11.34
N PRO A 382 -12.73 11.58 -12.23
CA PRO A 382 -14.06 11.71 -12.84
C PRO A 382 -14.56 10.46 -13.60
N LEU A 383 -13.63 9.63 -14.09
CA LEU A 383 -13.95 8.39 -14.80
C LEU A 383 -14.44 7.27 -13.88
N LEU A 384 -14.40 7.43 -12.56
CA LEU A 384 -15.01 6.48 -11.61
C LEU A 384 -16.54 6.40 -11.76
N LYS A 385 -17.18 7.42 -12.37
CA LYS A 385 -18.62 7.40 -12.70
C LYS A 385 -18.98 6.47 -13.87
N THR A 386 -18.00 5.88 -14.53
CA THR A 386 -18.22 5.01 -15.70
C THR A 386 -18.59 3.57 -15.33
N GLY A 387 -18.96 2.75 -16.32
CA GLY A 387 -19.39 1.36 -16.10
C GLY A 387 -18.30 0.46 -15.46
N LEU A 388 -18.72 -0.70 -14.96
CA LEU A 388 -17.89 -1.59 -14.11
C LEU A 388 -16.48 -1.92 -14.65
N HIS A 389 -16.37 -2.23 -15.93
CA HIS A 389 -15.06 -2.56 -16.54
C HIS A 389 -14.11 -1.37 -16.56
N ALA A 390 -14.61 -0.18 -16.89
CA ALA A 390 -13.82 1.05 -16.89
C ALA A 390 -13.47 1.47 -15.46
N PHE A 391 -14.42 1.35 -14.52
CA PHE A 391 -14.19 1.60 -13.10
C PHE A 391 -12.99 0.81 -12.55
N HIS A 392 -12.90 -0.50 -12.82
CA HIS A 392 -11.80 -1.30 -12.32
C HIS A 392 -10.44 -0.82 -12.84
N ARG A 393 -10.33 -0.49 -14.13
CA ARG A 393 -9.10 0.02 -14.75
C ARG A 393 -8.70 1.39 -14.21
N VAL A 394 -9.66 2.26 -13.98
CA VAL A 394 -9.44 3.58 -13.38
C VAL A 394 -8.93 3.42 -11.95
N LEU A 395 -9.55 2.53 -11.16
CA LEU A 395 -9.13 2.26 -9.80
C LEU A 395 -7.70 1.67 -9.71
N GLU A 396 -7.33 0.78 -10.64
CA GLU A 396 -5.95 0.26 -10.75
C GLU A 396 -4.94 1.40 -10.95
N LEU A 397 -5.19 2.32 -11.89
CA LEU A 397 -4.33 3.49 -12.11
C LEU A 397 -4.24 4.37 -10.87
N LEU A 398 -5.38 4.67 -10.24
CA LEU A 398 -5.45 5.54 -9.07
C LEU A 398 -4.67 4.94 -7.89
N CYS A 399 -4.77 3.63 -7.65
CA CYS A 399 -3.98 2.93 -6.63
C CYS A 399 -2.48 3.05 -6.89
N ASP A 400 -2.02 2.84 -8.13
CA ASP A 400 -0.60 2.99 -8.48
C ASP A 400 -0.13 4.45 -8.36
N ALA A 401 -0.99 5.42 -8.71
CA ALA A 401 -0.70 6.85 -8.62
C ALA A 401 -0.59 7.34 -7.17
N VAL A 402 -1.45 6.90 -6.26
CA VAL A 402 -1.39 7.29 -4.83
C VAL A 402 -0.13 6.78 -4.15
N LEU A 403 0.35 5.58 -4.52
CA LEU A 403 1.62 5.07 -4.00
C LEU A 403 2.80 5.95 -4.45
N LEU A 404 2.83 6.35 -5.72
CA LEU A 404 3.84 7.29 -6.21
C LEU A 404 3.72 8.68 -5.57
N LEU A 405 2.50 9.14 -5.28
CA LEU A 405 2.26 10.39 -4.57
C LEU A 405 2.86 10.33 -3.16
N GLY A 406 2.63 9.24 -2.42
CA GLY A 406 3.22 9.02 -1.10
C GLY A 406 4.75 8.95 -1.09
N ASP A 407 5.34 8.42 -2.16
CA ASP A 407 6.80 8.37 -2.34
C ASP A 407 7.40 9.74 -2.74
N SER A 408 6.60 10.63 -3.35
CA SER A 408 7.07 11.94 -3.85
C SER A 408 6.79 13.12 -2.91
N VAL A 409 5.72 13.06 -2.12
CA VAL A 409 5.22 14.17 -1.30
C VAL A 409 5.24 13.81 0.19
N CYS A 410 5.50 14.78 1.06
CA CYS A 410 5.37 14.66 2.52
C CYS A 410 4.27 15.57 3.07
N GLU A 411 3.95 15.39 4.35
CA GLU A 411 2.89 16.08 5.09
C GLU A 411 3.04 17.62 5.14
N LEU A 412 4.22 18.13 4.81
CA LEU A 412 4.49 19.57 4.73
C LEU A 412 3.79 20.23 3.54
N VAL A 413 3.23 19.48 2.59
CA VAL A 413 2.48 20.01 1.44
C VAL A 413 1.35 20.97 1.84
N TRP A 414 0.75 20.77 3.00
CA TRP A 414 -0.35 21.60 3.49
C TRP A 414 0.09 22.97 4.05
N ASP A 415 1.37 23.08 4.43
CA ASP A 415 1.96 24.29 5.02
C ASP A 415 2.95 25.00 4.07
N ASP A 416 3.29 24.36 2.94
CA ASP A 416 4.29 24.86 2.00
C ASP A 416 3.76 26.09 1.25
N ARG A 417 4.48 27.21 1.39
CA ARG A 417 4.14 28.51 0.79
C ARG A 417 4.81 28.76 -0.55
N SER A 418 5.60 27.82 -1.04
CA SER A 418 6.16 27.89 -2.39
C SER A 418 5.06 27.81 -3.45
N LEU A 419 5.31 28.36 -4.63
CA LEU A 419 4.37 28.30 -5.74
C LEU A 419 4.01 26.84 -6.10
N ALA A 420 5.00 25.96 -6.11
CA ALA A 420 4.81 24.53 -6.37
C ALA A 420 4.00 23.84 -5.26
N GLY A 421 4.26 24.18 -4.00
CA GLY A 421 3.48 23.67 -2.85
C GLY A 421 2.02 24.12 -2.90
N MET A 422 1.76 25.39 -3.20
CA MET A 422 0.40 25.93 -3.33
C MET A 422 -0.36 25.33 -4.51
N GLU A 423 0.27 25.20 -5.68
CA GLU A 423 -0.33 24.55 -6.85
C GLU A 423 -0.67 23.08 -6.54
N LEU A 424 0.25 22.36 -5.91
CA LEU A 424 0.03 20.97 -5.52
C LEU A 424 -1.11 20.84 -4.51
N LYS A 425 -1.15 21.71 -3.49
CA LYS A 425 -2.22 21.77 -2.50
C LYS A 425 -3.59 22.02 -3.16
N GLU A 426 -3.69 23.01 -4.03
CA GLU A 426 -4.94 23.34 -4.75
C GLU A 426 -5.43 22.13 -5.55
N LYS A 427 -4.53 21.49 -6.32
CA LYS A 427 -4.86 20.32 -7.13
C LYS A 427 -5.26 19.10 -6.30
N LEU A 428 -4.63 18.88 -5.15
CA LEU A 428 -5.02 17.82 -4.22
C LEU A 428 -6.40 18.10 -3.60
N GLN A 429 -6.71 19.35 -3.27
CA GLN A 429 -8.04 19.75 -2.81
C GLN A 429 -9.10 19.50 -3.89
N THR A 430 -8.83 19.86 -5.14
CA THR A 430 -9.73 19.53 -6.28
C THR A 430 -9.93 18.02 -6.41
N CYS A 431 -8.87 17.21 -6.24
CA CYS A 431 -9.01 15.75 -6.28
C CYS A 431 -9.92 15.22 -5.16
N MET A 432 -9.75 15.73 -3.93
CA MET A 432 -10.61 15.36 -2.79
C MET A 432 -12.05 15.77 -3.05
N GLU A 433 -12.29 16.99 -3.53
CA GLU A 433 -13.62 17.50 -3.87
C GLU A 433 -14.30 16.60 -4.92
N LEU A 434 -13.61 16.25 -6.00
CA LEU A 434 -14.12 15.33 -7.02
C LEU A 434 -14.46 13.95 -6.45
N LEU A 435 -13.67 13.43 -5.51
CA LEU A 435 -13.95 12.16 -4.83
C LEU A 435 -15.20 12.25 -3.96
N GLY A 436 -15.39 13.35 -3.22
CA GLY A 436 -16.62 13.63 -2.47
C GLY A 436 -17.87 13.60 -3.37
N ASP A 437 -17.78 14.21 -4.55
CA ASP A 437 -18.87 14.20 -5.54
C ASP A 437 -19.14 12.80 -6.11
N ILE A 438 -18.11 12.00 -6.34
CA ILE A 438 -18.24 10.62 -6.83
C ILE A 438 -18.87 9.73 -5.78
N LEU A 439 -18.43 9.84 -4.52
CA LEU A 439 -19.03 9.12 -3.41
C LEU A 439 -20.51 9.47 -3.26
N SER A 440 -20.83 10.75 -3.29
CA SER A 440 -22.22 11.23 -3.24
C SER A 440 -23.05 10.70 -4.40
N TYR A 441 -22.50 10.71 -5.63
CA TYR A 441 -23.15 10.18 -6.82
C TYR A 441 -23.49 8.68 -6.73
N HIS A 442 -22.56 7.85 -6.27
CA HIS A 442 -22.82 6.41 -6.11
C HIS A 442 -23.66 6.10 -4.86
N HIS A 443 -23.66 6.97 -3.84
CA HIS A 443 -24.50 6.85 -2.67
C HIS A 443 -25.97 7.16 -2.97
N SER A 444 -26.24 8.23 -3.75
CA SER A 444 -27.61 8.70 -4.05
C SER A 444 -28.31 7.92 -5.17
N CYS A 445 -27.89 6.69 -5.47
CA CYS A 445 -28.45 5.88 -6.54
C CYS A 445 -29.92 5.49 -6.22
N SER A 446 -30.85 5.80 -7.12
CA SER A 446 -32.28 5.47 -6.96
C SER A 446 -32.54 3.96 -6.93
N VAL A 447 -33.51 3.55 -6.11
CA VAL A 447 -34.00 2.17 -5.99
C VAL A 447 -34.66 1.67 -7.29
N ASP A 448 -35.07 2.58 -8.19
CA ASP A 448 -35.74 2.26 -9.47
C ASP A 448 -34.77 1.79 -10.58
N ILE A 449 -33.46 1.74 -10.30
CA ILE A 449 -32.43 1.33 -11.26
C ILE A 449 -32.32 -0.21 -11.30
N PRO A 450 -32.13 -0.85 -12.48
CA PRO A 450 -32.00 -2.30 -12.58
C PRO A 450 -30.89 -2.88 -11.68
N ASN A 451 -31.13 -4.07 -11.12
CA ASN A 451 -30.26 -4.71 -10.11
C ASN A 451 -28.78 -4.77 -10.51
N ASN A 452 -28.45 -5.05 -11.78
CA ASN A 452 -27.07 -5.10 -12.25
C ASN A 452 -26.35 -3.75 -12.10
N SER A 453 -27.06 -2.65 -12.31
CA SER A 453 -26.54 -1.31 -12.14
C SER A 453 -26.42 -0.95 -10.66
N GLN A 454 -27.34 -1.40 -9.79
CA GLN A 454 -27.20 -1.21 -8.34
C GLN A 454 -25.94 -1.86 -7.76
N VAL A 455 -25.64 -3.10 -8.21
CA VAL A 455 -24.40 -3.80 -7.81
C VAL A 455 -23.17 -3.02 -8.28
N HIS A 456 -23.19 -2.49 -9.51
CA HIS A 456 -22.10 -1.63 -9.99
C HIS A 456 -21.92 -0.37 -9.15
N HIS A 457 -23.00 0.38 -8.88
CA HIS A 457 -22.92 1.57 -8.02
C HIS A 457 -22.39 1.21 -6.62
N ARG A 458 -22.78 0.06 -6.08
CA ARG A 458 -22.29 -0.39 -4.77
C ARG A 458 -20.80 -0.72 -4.77
N ILE A 459 -20.33 -1.47 -5.77
CA ILE A 459 -18.89 -1.77 -5.94
C ILE A 459 -18.11 -0.48 -6.15
N ALA A 460 -18.63 0.43 -6.97
CA ALA A 460 -18.00 1.71 -7.25
C ALA A 460 -17.90 2.59 -5.99
N TYR A 461 -18.98 2.64 -5.20
CA TYR A 461 -19.02 3.37 -3.93
C TYR A 461 -17.97 2.84 -2.94
N ILE A 462 -17.93 1.53 -2.70
CA ILE A 462 -16.98 0.93 -1.76
C ILE A 462 -15.54 1.07 -2.25
N GLY A 463 -15.28 0.87 -3.55
CA GLY A 463 -13.94 1.05 -4.11
C GLY A 463 -13.45 2.49 -4.06
N ALA A 464 -14.32 3.46 -4.39
CA ALA A 464 -14.01 4.89 -4.27
C ALA A 464 -13.81 5.31 -2.80
N ALA A 465 -14.56 4.72 -1.86
CA ALA A 465 -14.43 4.98 -0.44
C ALA A 465 -13.07 4.55 0.10
N ILE A 466 -12.68 3.30 -0.19
CA ILE A 466 -11.38 2.76 0.20
C ILE A 466 -10.26 3.61 -0.39
N PHE A 467 -10.37 3.96 -1.68
CA PHE A 467 -9.40 4.82 -2.33
C PHE A 467 -9.29 6.20 -1.67
N THR A 468 -10.43 6.84 -1.37
CA THR A 468 -10.47 8.16 -0.73
C THR A 468 -9.80 8.11 0.64
N ILE A 469 -10.15 7.12 1.47
CA ILE A 469 -9.54 6.93 2.79
C ILE A 469 -8.03 6.69 2.67
N LYS A 470 -7.60 5.87 1.70
CA LYS A 470 -6.18 5.60 1.45
C LYS A 470 -5.41 6.83 0.96
N LEU A 471 -6.04 7.65 0.12
CA LEU A 471 -5.48 8.93 -0.30
C LEU A 471 -5.26 9.82 0.94
N LEU A 472 -6.30 10.02 1.75
CA LEU A 472 -6.21 10.83 2.97
C LEU A 472 -5.08 10.33 3.89
N GLN A 473 -5.01 9.03 4.17
CA GLN A 473 -3.93 8.42 4.97
C GLN A 473 -2.54 8.67 4.39
N THR A 474 -2.42 8.82 3.06
CA THR A 474 -1.14 8.98 2.38
C THR A 474 -0.64 10.42 2.42
N ILE A 475 -1.54 11.41 2.31
CA ILE A 475 -1.16 12.82 2.12
C ILE A 475 -1.57 13.75 3.24
N LEU A 476 -2.68 13.50 3.96
CA LEU A 476 -3.31 14.45 4.88
C LEU A 476 -3.33 13.90 6.31
N PRO A 477 -2.48 14.39 7.22
CA PRO A 477 -2.58 14.08 8.64
C PRO A 477 -3.96 14.48 9.20
N PRO A 478 -4.56 13.70 10.09
CA PRO A 478 -5.91 13.97 10.61
C PRO A 478 -5.98 15.32 11.32
N GLU A 479 -4.91 15.77 11.99
CA GLU A 479 -4.85 17.04 12.71
C GLU A 479 -4.99 18.27 11.79
N LYS A 480 -4.72 18.10 10.49
CA LYS A 480 -4.81 19.16 9.48
C LYS A 480 -6.09 19.07 8.64
N ALA A 481 -6.95 18.09 8.92
CA ALA A 481 -8.11 17.81 8.09
C ALA A 481 -9.16 18.93 8.14
N SER A 482 -9.35 19.59 9.28
CA SER A 482 -10.35 20.66 9.47
C SER A 482 -10.20 21.79 8.46
N ASP A 483 -8.96 22.17 8.14
CA ASP A 483 -8.66 23.36 7.35
C ASP A 483 -8.48 23.06 5.85
N ASN A 484 -8.25 21.78 5.51
CA ASN A 484 -7.81 21.40 4.17
C ASN A 484 -8.78 20.44 3.46
N LEU A 485 -9.67 19.77 4.20
CA LEU A 485 -10.63 18.84 3.61
C LEU A 485 -11.86 19.59 3.06
N PRO A 486 -12.25 19.37 1.79
CA PRO A 486 -13.46 19.97 1.23
C PRO A 486 -14.75 19.52 1.95
N GLU A 487 -15.73 20.41 2.06
CA GLU A 487 -17.00 20.15 2.77
C GLU A 487 -17.79 18.96 2.19
N ASN A 488 -17.84 18.85 0.86
CA ASN A 488 -18.49 17.72 0.17
C ASN A 488 -17.81 16.37 0.47
N THR A 489 -16.51 16.38 0.74
CA THR A 489 -15.75 15.19 1.11
C THR A 489 -16.00 14.83 2.56
N ALA A 490 -16.10 15.84 3.44
CA ALA A 490 -16.46 15.65 4.83
C ALA A 490 -17.86 15.03 4.99
N THR A 491 -18.86 15.52 4.22
CA THR A 491 -20.21 14.92 4.21
C THR A 491 -20.20 13.50 3.66
N ALA A 492 -19.42 13.23 2.61
CA ALA A 492 -19.24 11.88 2.11
C ALA A 492 -18.59 10.95 3.16
N LEU A 493 -17.58 11.41 3.90
CA LEU A 493 -16.97 10.66 5.01
C LEU A 493 -17.98 10.33 6.12
N PHE A 494 -18.88 11.26 6.46
CA PHE A 494 -19.95 10.99 7.43
C PHE A 494 -20.84 9.84 6.97
N HIS A 495 -21.28 9.84 5.70
CA HIS A 495 -22.07 8.74 5.15
C HIS A 495 -21.30 7.42 5.13
N LEU A 496 -19.99 7.45 4.86
CA LEU A 496 -19.13 6.27 4.92
C LEU A 496 -19.01 5.71 6.33
N CYS A 497 -18.92 6.57 7.35
CA CYS A 497 -18.89 6.13 8.74
C CYS A 497 -20.17 5.39 9.13
N LEU A 498 -21.33 5.78 8.57
CA LEU A 498 -22.62 5.13 8.81
C LEU A 498 -22.85 3.86 7.97
N ASP A 499 -21.96 3.53 7.03
CA ASP A 499 -22.11 2.37 6.16
C ASP A 499 -21.78 1.06 6.89
N THR A 500 -22.81 0.27 7.19
CA THR A 500 -22.69 -1.01 7.93
C THR A 500 -21.88 -2.06 7.16
N SER A 501 -21.90 -2.06 5.83
CA SER A 501 -21.14 -3.03 5.05
C SER A 501 -19.65 -2.70 5.05
N LEU A 502 -19.30 -1.42 5.03
CA LEU A 502 -17.91 -0.99 5.13
C LEU A 502 -17.35 -1.32 6.52
N GLY A 503 -18.12 -1.05 7.57
CA GLY A 503 -17.73 -1.37 8.94
C GLY A 503 -17.55 -2.87 9.19
N SER A 504 -18.42 -3.72 8.64
CA SER A 504 -18.32 -5.18 8.80
C SER A 504 -17.22 -5.82 7.95
N LEU A 505 -16.98 -5.32 6.73
CA LEU A 505 -15.96 -5.88 5.82
C LEU A 505 -14.55 -5.34 6.09
N LEU A 506 -14.45 -4.06 6.46
CA LEU A 506 -13.18 -3.32 6.57
C LEU A 506 -13.19 -2.37 7.79
N PRO A 507 -13.19 -2.90 9.04
CA PRO A 507 -13.25 -2.08 10.26
C PRO A 507 -12.16 -1.00 10.32
N SER A 508 -10.93 -1.33 9.95
CA SER A 508 -9.80 -0.39 9.95
C SER A 508 -10.02 0.83 9.05
N MET A 509 -10.76 0.66 7.94
CA MET A 509 -11.07 1.77 7.04
C MET A 509 -12.15 2.67 7.63
N GLN A 510 -13.17 2.09 8.27
CA GLN A 510 -14.19 2.85 8.97
C GLN A 510 -13.61 3.63 10.16
N GLU A 511 -12.75 3.01 10.97
CA GLU A 511 -12.04 3.67 12.09
C GLU A 511 -11.23 4.88 11.61
N THR A 512 -10.52 4.72 10.49
CA THR A 512 -9.78 5.83 9.88
C THR A 512 -10.72 6.94 9.44
N ALA A 513 -11.83 6.62 8.77
CA ALA A 513 -12.81 7.62 8.35
C ALA A 513 -13.42 8.37 9.55
N VAL A 514 -13.67 7.67 10.66
CA VAL A 514 -14.16 8.26 11.92
C VAL A 514 -13.15 9.22 12.52
N ALA A 515 -11.85 8.89 12.47
CA ALA A 515 -10.79 9.77 12.94
C ALA A 515 -10.73 11.09 12.14
N TYR A 516 -10.91 11.04 10.83
CA TYR A 516 -11.05 12.26 10.02
C TYR A 516 -12.35 13.02 10.32
N LEU A 517 -13.47 12.29 10.49
CA LEU A 517 -14.76 12.90 10.81
C LEU A 517 -14.72 13.67 12.15
N GLU A 518 -14.05 13.12 13.16
CA GLU A 518 -13.87 13.77 14.47
C GLU A 518 -13.18 15.13 14.36
N GLN A 519 -12.20 15.26 13.46
CA GLN A 519 -11.44 16.49 13.26
C GLN A 519 -12.19 17.53 12.40
N VAL A 520 -13.03 17.07 11.47
CA VAL A 520 -13.66 17.95 10.48
C VAL A 520 -15.06 18.40 10.91
N ASN A 521 -15.85 17.54 11.52
CA ASN A 521 -17.22 17.87 11.90
C ASN A 521 -17.63 17.17 13.22
N SER A 522 -17.59 17.93 14.32
CA SER A 522 -17.97 17.46 15.66
C SER A 522 -19.42 17.00 15.74
N ASP A 523 -20.34 17.67 15.05
CA ASP A 523 -21.78 17.38 15.13
C ASP A 523 -22.09 16.05 14.41
N SER A 524 -21.54 15.87 13.21
CA SER A 524 -21.62 14.61 12.46
C SER A 524 -20.96 13.45 13.22
N HIS A 525 -19.83 13.70 13.88
CA HIS A 525 -19.19 12.70 14.74
C HIS A 525 -20.06 12.34 15.95
N GLU A 526 -20.74 13.30 16.58
CA GLU A 526 -21.69 13.04 17.66
C GLU A 526 -22.87 12.18 17.17
N ILE A 527 -23.43 12.50 16.00
CA ILE A 527 -24.50 11.71 15.38
C ILE A 527 -24.02 10.28 15.12
N TYR A 528 -22.83 10.09 14.52
CA TYR A 528 -22.24 8.77 14.32
C TYR A 528 -22.14 8.00 15.65
N ARG A 529 -21.59 8.62 16.70
CA ARG A 529 -21.47 7.99 18.02
C ARG A 529 -22.82 7.58 18.60
N ARG A 530 -23.85 8.41 18.43
CA ARG A 530 -25.22 8.11 18.87
C ARG A 530 -25.83 6.94 18.10
N VAL A 531 -25.65 6.90 16.77
CA VAL A 531 -26.15 5.81 15.92
C VAL A 531 -25.46 4.49 16.27
N THR A 532 -24.12 4.48 16.41
CA THR A 532 -23.36 3.28 16.77
C THR A 532 -23.75 2.76 18.17
N ARG A 533 -23.96 3.65 19.14
CA ARG A 533 -24.48 3.27 20.47
C ARG A 533 -25.89 2.68 20.40
N ALA A 534 -26.79 3.31 19.65
CA ALA A 534 -28.14 2.80 19.46
C ALA A 534 -28.16 1.41 18.80
N ALA A 535 -27.32 1.20 17.79
CA ALA A 535 -27.15 -0.11 17.16
C ALA A 535 -26.63 -1.17 18.14
N LEU A 536 -25.60 -0.83 18.94
CA LEU A 536 -25.07 -1.71 19.98
C LEU A 536 -26.15 -2.10 21.01
N TRP A 537 -26.96 -1.14 21.47
CA TRP A 537 -28.05 -1.42 22.39
C TRP A 537 -29.11 -2.34 21.78
N MET A 538 -29.50 -2.09 20.52
CA MET A 538 -30.45 -2.94 19.81
C MET A 538 -29.92 -4.37 19.61
N GLU A 539 -28.64 -4.52 19.25
CA GLU A 539 -27.97 -5.81 19.11
C GLU A 539 -27.92 -6.54 20.45
N SER A 540 -27.52 -5.84 21.52
CA SER A 540 -27.47 -6.38 22.88
C SER A 540 -28.84 -6.83 23.37
N THR A 541 -29.91 -6.07 23.08
CA THR A 541 -31.31 -6.46 23.34
C THR A 541 -31.66 -7.76 22.61
N CYS A 542 -31.29 -7.90 21.34
CA CYS A 542 -31.56 -9.13 20.57
C CYS A 542 -30.82 -10.34 21.13
N ILE A 543 -29.52 -10.17 21.45
CA ILE A 543 -28.68 -11.23 22.02
C ILE A 543 -29.22 -11.61 23.41
N PHE A 544 -29.52 -10.63 24.26
CA PHE A 544 -30.10 -10.84 25.58
C PHE A 544 -31.36 -11.70 25.50
N LEU A 545 -32.33 -11.34 24.66
CA LEU A 545 -33.59 -12.09 24.55
C LEU A 545 -33.35 -13.55 24.11
N ARG A 546 -32.43 -13.75 23.17
CA ARG A 546 -32.06 -15.09 22.69
C ARG A 546 -31.42 -15.92 23.81
N GLU A 547 -30.43 -15.39 24.50
CA GLU A 547 -29.70 -16.09 25.57
C GLU A 547 -30.56 -16.27 26.84
N ALA A 548 -31.44 -15.31 27.15
CA ALA A 548 -32.38 -15.40 28.26
C ALA A 548 -33.39 -16.55 28.06
N GLN A 549 -33.81 -16.80 26.82
CA GLN A 549 -34.74 -17.88 26.47
C GLN A 549 -34.06 -19.22 26.15
N ALA A 550 -32.75 -19.25 25.94
CA ALA A 550 -32.01 -20.47 25.64
C ALA A 550 -32.10 -21.49 26.79
N GLU A 551 -32.14 -22.77 26.45
CA GLU A 551 -32.08 -23.89 27.40
C GLU A 551 -30.60 -24.32 27.59
N GLY A 552 -30.12 -24.40 28.84
CA GLY A 552 -28.75 -24.83 29.14
C GLY A 552 -28.07 -24.02 30.26
N GLU A 553 -26.78 -24.28 30.46
CA GLU A 553 -25.92 -23.46 31.33
C GLU A 553 -25.71 -22.08 30.71
N LYS A 554 -25.91 -21.03 31.50
CA LYS A 554 -25.85 -19.63 31.05
C LYS A 554 -24.69 -18.90 31.70
N ASN A 555 -24.02 -18.04 30.93
CA ASN A 555 -23.12 -17.06 31.48
C ASN A 555 -23.91 -15.90 32.10
N TRP A 556 -24.21 -16.00 33.39
CA TRP A 556 -25.03 -15.03 34.10
C TRP A 556 -24.43 -13.63 34.15
N LEU A 557 -23.10 -13.50 34.13
CA LEU A 557 -22.44 -12.18 34.14
C LEU A 557 -22.68 -11.45 32.82
N GLU A 558 -22.41 -12.13 31.71
CA GLU A 558 -22.65 -11.62 30.36
C GLU A 558 -24.13 -11.29 30.13
N LEU A 559 -25.05 -12.13 30.62
CA LEU A 559 -26.49 -11.84 30.56
C LEU A 559 -26.89 -10.56 31.30
N VAL A 560 -26.30 -10.30 32.47
CA VAL A 560 -26.56 -9.07 33.23
C VAL A 560 -25.95 -7.86 32.53
N GLU A 561 -24.77 -7.99 31.93
CA GLU A 561 -24.14 -6.93 31.12
C GLU A 561 -24.97 -6.59 29.87
N LEU A 562 -25.44 -7.62 29.14
CA LEU A 562 -26.32 -7.45 27.99
C LEU A 562 -27.65 -6.82 28.39
N ALA A 563 -28.21 -7.20 29.53
CA ALA A 563 -29.43 -6.61 30.07
C ALA A 563 -29.23 -5.14 30.47
N ASP A 564 -28.09 -4.77 31.06
CA ASP A 564 -27.76 -3.39 31.38
C ASP A 564 -27.69 -2.50 30.13
N GLN A 565 -27.05 -3.01 29.06
CA GLN A 565 -26.99 -2.36 27.75
C GLN A 565 -28.38 -2.28 27.08
N ALA A 566 -29.19 -3.33 27.19
CA ALA A 566 -30.54 -3.36 26.64
C ALA A 566 -31.47 -2.33 27.31
N ILE A 567 -31.29 -2.10 28.62
CA ILE A 567 -32.03 -1.06 29.35
C ILE A 567 -31.68 0.34 28.82
N ASP A 568 -30.40 0.60 28.55
CA ASP A 568 -29.98 1.88 27.93
C ASP A 568 -30.58 2.08 26.53
N GLY A 569 -30.91 0.99 25.84
CA GLY A 569 -31.59 0.98 24.54
C GLY A 569 -33.10 1.26 24.59
N LEU A 570 -33.74 1.20 25.76
CA LEU A 570 -35.20 1.33 25.89
C LEU A 570 -35.79 2.60 25.27
N PRO A 571 -35.14 3.79 25.33
CA PRO A 571 -35.61 5.00 24.65
C PRO A 571 -35.63 4.92 23.12
N PHE A 572 -35.02 3.90 22.52
CA PHE A 572 -34.92 3.73 21.06
C PHE A 572 -35.85 2.64 20.55
N HIS A 573 -35.75 1.42 21.09
CA HIS A 573 -36.52 0.28 20.58
C HIS A 573 -37.90 0.10 21.22
N HIS A 574 -38.18 0.76 22.36
CA HIS A 574 -39.46 0.75 23.06
C HIS A 574 -40.02 -0.66 23.39
N HIS A 575 -39.16 -1.68 23.37
CA HIS A 575 -39.55 -3.07 23.60
C HIS A 575 -39.65 -3.38 25.10
N LEU A 576 -40.75 -2.94 25.72
CA LEU A 576 -41.02 -3.11 27.16
C LEU A 576 -41.01 -4.57 27.67
N PRO A 577 -41.37 -5.62 26.89
CA PRO A 577 -41.37 -6.99 27.38
C PRO A 577 -40.02 -7.48 27.93
N ILE A 578 -38.90 -6.87 27.52
CA ILE A 578 -37.58 -7.20 28.07
C ILE A 578 -37.48 -6.95 29.59
N ILE A 579 -38.25 -6.00 30.11
CA ILE A 579 -38.27 -5.65 31.55
C ILE A 579 -38.67 -6.86 32.38
N LYS A 580 -39.64 -7.65 31.89
CA LYS A 580 -40.10 -8.87 32.55
C LYS A 580 -38.98 -9.89 32.69
N GLU A 581 -38.22 -10.12 31.62
CA GLU A 581 -37.08 -11.04 31.62
C GLU A 581 -35.97 -10.54 32.56
N CYS A 582 -35.67 -9.24 32.56
CA CYS A 582 -34.73 -8.62 33.49
C CYS A 582 -35.13 -8.86 34.96
N VAL A 583 -36.41 -8.66 35.31
CA VAL A 583 -36.94 -8.89 36.67
C VAL A 583 -36.88 -10.38 37.04
N HIS A 584 -37.19 -11.28 36.11
CA HIS A 584 -37.10 -12.73 36.34
C HIS A 584 -35.65 -13.19 36.57
N ILE A 585 -34.68 -12.67 35.79
CA ILE A 585 -33.26 -12.96 36.00
C ILE A 585 -32.81 -12.45 37.37
N CYS A 586 -33.20 -11.22 37.76
CA CYS A 586 -32.91 -10.70 39.11
C CYS A 586 -33.47 -11.61 40.20
N SER A 587 -34.72 -12.09 40.04
CA SER A 587 -35.32 -13.04 40.98
C SER A 587 -34.56 -14.37 41.03
N TYR A 588 -34.15 -14.90 39.87
CA TYR A 588 -33.47 -16.19 39.75
C TYR A 588 -32.06 -16.18 40.36
N LEU A 589 -31.26 -15.13 40.11
CA LEU A 589 -29.90 -15.00 40.64
C LEU A 589 -29.86 -14.98 42.17
N TRP A 590 -30.95 -14.53 42.80
CA TRP A 590 -31.10 -14.48 44.26
C TRP A 590 -31.66 -15.77 44.86
N LYS A 591 -32.04 -16.76 44.04
CA LYS A 591 -32.40 -18.12 44.48
C LYS A 591 -31.20 -19.07 44.58
N PHE A 592 -30.00 -18.66 44.14
CA PHE A 592 -28.83 -19.52 44.23
C PHE A 592 -28.46 -19.88 45.68
N GLU A 593 -28.15 -21.16 45.92
CA GLU A 593 -27.70 -21.65 47.23
C GLU A 593 -26.35 -21.04 47.64
N GLN A 594 -25.50 -20.70 46.65
CA GLN A 594 -24.26 -19.94 46.83
C GLN A 594 -24.23 -18.74 45.86
N PRO A 595 -24.77 -17.58 46.25
CA PRO A 595 -24.80 -16.44 45.36
C PRO A 595 -23.42 -15.81 45.24
N SER A 596 -22.98 -15.53 44.01
CA SER A 596 -21.78 -14.72 43.83
C SER A 596 -22.11 -13.25 44.19
N PRO A 597 -21.29 -12.60 45.04
CA PRO A 597 -21.58 -11.24 45.51
C PRO A 597 -21.55 -10.21 44.37
N LEU A 598 -20.76 -10.49 43.32
CA LEU A 598 -20.70 -9.69 42.11
C LEU A 598 -22.04 -9.68 41.37
N LEU A 599 -22.61 -10.86 41.08
CA LEU A 599 -23.89 -10.96 40.35
C LEU A 599 -25.06 -10.38 41.16
N GLN A 600 -25.04 -10.53 42.49
CA GLN A 600 -26.04 -9.87 43.34
C GLN A 600 -25.94 -8.35 43.26
N THR A 601 -24.72 -7.80 43.24
CA THR A 601 -24.51 -6.35 43.13
C THR A 601 -24.96 -5.82 41.77
N GLU A 602 -24.58 -6.48 40.67
CA GLU A 602 -24.95 -6.05 39.32
C GLU A 602 -26.45 -6.22 39.05
N SER A 603 -27.06 -7.34 39.46
CA SER A 603 -28.52 -7.51 39.35
C SER A 603 -29.31 -6.48 40.16
N GLN A 604 -28.81 -6.09 41.33
CA GLN A 604 -29.44 -5.03 42.13
C GLN A 604 -29.32 -3.67 41.45
N LYS A 605 -28.16 -3.33 40.86
CA LYS A 605 -27.99 -2.09 40.08
C LYS A 605 -28.96 -2.06 38.91
N LEU A 606 -29.10 -3.18 38.22
CA LEU A 606 -29.99 -3.33 37.08
C LEU A 606 -31.46 -3.08 37.45
N LEU A 607 -31.93 -3.69 38.55
CA LEU A 607 -33.28 -3.44 39.06
C LEU A 607 -33.49 -1.97 39.44
N LEU A 608 -32.52 -1.36 40.13
CA LEU A 608 -32.59 0.05 40.51
C LEU A 608 -32.66 0.97 39.28
N LYS A 609 -31.89 0.65 38.23
CA LYS A 609 -31.91 1.37 36.95
C LYS A 609 -33.29 1.34 36.30
N LEU A 610 -34.00 0.20 36.37
CA LEU A 610 -35.36 0.05 35.87
C LEU A 610 -36.40 0.81 36.72
N LEU A 611 -36.33 0.70 38.06
CA LEU A 611 -37.26 1.38 38.97
C LEU A 611 -37.12 2.91 38.91
N ALA A 612 -35.89 3.40 38.78
CA ALA A 612 -35.56 4.83 38.70
C ALA A 612 -35.51 5.36 37.25
N HIS A 613 -35.93 4.56 36.25
CA HIS A 613 -35.76 4.90 34.84
C HIS A 613 -36.48 6.19 34.41
N PRO A 614 -35.89 7.09 33.59
CA PRO A 614 -36.52 8.38 33.26
C PRO A 614 -37.85 8.27 32.50
N LEU A 615 -38.05 7.20 31.73
CA LEU A 615 -39.30 6.95 31.00
C LEU A 615 -40.37 6.32 31.90
N LEU A 616 -41.52 7.01 32.02
CA LEU A 616 -42.68 6.53 32.81
C LEU A 616 -43.18 5.13 32.38
N PRO A 617 -43.31 4.78 31.08
CA PRO A 617 -43.74 3.44 30.68
C PRO A 617 -42.82 2.32 31.20
N VAL A 618 -41.50 2.58 31.26
CA VAL A 618 -40.52 1.61 31.79
C VAL A 618 -40.72 1.43 33.29
N LYS A 619 -40.92 2.53 34.04
CA LYS A 619 -41.21 2.44 35.48
C LYS A 619 -42.48 1.64 35.74
N THR A 620 -43.58 2.00 35.08
CA THR A 620 -44.88 1.34 35.27
C THR A 620 -44.78 -0.17 35.03
N GLU A 621 -44.19 -0.57 33.91
CA GLU A 621 -43.99 -1.99 33.57
C GLU A 621 -43.10 -2.71 34.60
N THR A 622 -42.04 -2.04 35.08
CA THR A 622 -41.14 -2.59 36.11
C THR A 622 -41.88 -2.83 37.42
N TYR A 623 -42.66 -1.86 37.89
CA TYR A 623 -43.48 -2.01 39.11
C TYR A 623 -44.54 -3.08 38.94
N GLU A 624 -45.19 -3.16 37.78
CA GLU A 624 -46.20 -4.19 37.49
C GLU A 624 -45.59 -5.60 37.46
N CYS A 625 -44.47 -5.79 36.76
CA CYS A 625 -43.73 -7.05 36.73
C CYS A 625 -43.28 -7.47 38.14
N THR A 626 -42.76 -6.51 38.92
CA THR A 626 -42.32 -6.76 40.30
C THR A 626 -43.50 -7.14 41.20
N LEU A 627 -44.63 -6.44 41.08
CA LEU A 627 -45.85 -6.74 41.83
C LEU A 627 -46.39 -8.13 41.47
N ASN A 628 -46.41 -8.49 40.19
CA ASN A 628 -46.85 -9.80 39.74
C ASN A 628 -45.93 -10.90 40.26
N LEU A 629 -44.61 -10.70 40.25
CA LEU A 629 -43.66 -11.62 40.87
C LEU A 629 -43.91 -11.79 42.37
N VAL A 630 -44.18 -10.70 43.10
CA VAL A 630 -44.52 -10.75 44.53
C VAL A 630 -45.80 -11.55 44.75
N LYS A 631 -46.85 -11.31 43.95
CA LYS A 631 -48.12 -12.07 44.01
C LYS A 631 -47.90 -13.54 43.70
N ASP A 632 -47.05 -13.86 42.73
CA ASP A 632 -46.76 -15.23 42.32
C ASP A 632 -45.95 -15.98 43.38
N CYS A 633 -45.02 -15.32 44.07
CA CYS A 633 -44.23 -15.95 45.13
C CYS A 633 -44.99 -16.04 46.47
N LEU A 634 -45.68 -14.96 46.88
CA LEU A 634 -46.33 -14.82 48.19
C LEU A 634 -47.85 -15.02 48.16
N GLY A 635 -48.41 -15.39 47.00
CA GLY A 635 -49.84 -15.60 46.83
C GLY A 635 -50.38 -16.77 47.66
N ILE A 636 -51.67 -16.70 47.97
CA ILE A 636 -52.39 -17.69 48.80
C ILE A 636 -52.25 -19.12 48.26
N GLN A 637 -52.04 -19.26 46.94
CA GLN A 637 -51.84 -20.54 46.26
C GLN A 637 -50.52 -21.25 46.64
N ASN A 638 -49.48 -20.50 47.02
CA ASN A 638 -48.21 -21.05 47.50
C ASN A 638 -48.18 -21.25 49.01
N ALA A 639 -49.08 -20.61 49.77
CA ALA A 639 -49.18 -20.82 51.22
C ALA A 639 -49.52 -22.27 51.60
N THR A 640 -50.08 -23.04 50.67
CA THR A 640 -50.39 -24.48 50.83
C THR A 640 -49.25 -25.40 50.34
N ARG A 641 -48.33 -24.90 49.52
CA ARG A 641 -47.14 -25.63 49.03
C ARG A 641 -45.96 -25.29 49.93
N GLN A 642 -45.61 -26.17 50.86
CA GLN A 642 -44.44 -26.03 51.75
C GLN A 642 -43.10 -26.21 50.99
N GLU A 643 -42.86 -25.44 49.93
CA GLU A 643 -41.55 -25.39 49.28
C GLU A 643 -40.71 -24.26 49.89
N PRO A 644 -39.58 -24.56 50.57
CA PRO A 644 -38.78 -23.57 51.30
C PRO A 644 -38.10 -22.51 50.41
N GLY A 645 -38.20 -22.62 49.08
CA GLY A 645 -37.60 -21.69 48.11
C GLY A 645 -38.55 -20.67 47.47
N ALA A 646 -39.88 -20.77 47.68
CA ALA A 646 -40.84 -19.90 46.99
C ALA A 646 -40.67 -18.41 47.35
N CYS A 647 -40.40 -18.11 48.63
CA CYS A 647 -40.18 -16.74 49.11
C CYS A 647 -38.78 -16.19 48.77
N ALA A 648 -37.80 -17.07 48.50
CA ALA A 648 -36.42 -16.65 48.21
C ALA A 648 -36.34 -15.77 46.95
N GLY A 649 -37.24 -16.00 45.99
CA GLY A 649 -37.33 -15.24 44.74
C GLY A 649 -37.69 -13.75 44.89
N VAL A 650 -38.09 -13.30 46.08
CA VAL A 650 -38.45 -11.90 46.36
C VAL A 650 -37.40 -11.21 47.24
N SER A 651 -36.40 -11.95 47.75
CA SER A 651 -35.40 -11.45 48.69
C SER A 651 -34.63 -10.23 48.16
N PHE A 652 -34.42 -10.18 46.84
CA PHE A 652 -33.75 -9.08 46.15
C PHE A 652 -34.47 -7.73 46.32
N LEU A 653 -35.79 -7.73 46.54
CA LEU A 653 -36.58 -6.51 46.80
C LEU A 653 -36.38 -5.95 48.22
N LEU A 654 -35.95 -6.78 49.17
CA LEU A 654 -35.75 -6.38 50.57
C LEU A 654 -34.43 -5.62 50.79
N HIS A 655 -33.64 -5.44 49.75
CA HIS A 655 -32.40 -4.68 49.85
C HIS A 655 -32.70 -3.19 50.12
N HIS A 656 -31.98 -2.58 51.08
CA HIS A 656 -32.28 -1.22 51.58
C HIS A 656 -32.41 -0.15 50.48
N ARG A 657 -31.60 -0.21 49.42
CA ARG A 657 -31.68 0.73 48.29
C ARG A 657 -32.94 0.54 47.44
N VAL A 658 -33.36 -0.70 47.25
CA VAL A 658 -34.56 -1.04 46.45
C VAL A 658 -35.81 -0.61 47.23
N LEU A 659 -35.84 -0.91 48.53
CA LEU A 659 -36.91 -0.45 49.41
C LEU A 659 -37.02 1.08 49.44
N TYR A 660 -35.88 1.79 49.50
CA TYR A 660 -35.86 3.24 49.43
C TYR A 660 -36.53 3.74 48.14
N GLU A 661 -36.10 3.25 46.97
CA GLU A 661 -36.67 3.66 45.68
C GLU A 661 -38.18 3.36 45.57
N ILE A 662 -38.62 2.17 46.04
CA ILE A 662 -40.04 1.81 46.08
C ILE A 662 -40.81 2.76 47.01
N SER A 663 -40.25 3.12 48.17
CA SER A 663 -40.91 3.97 49.16
C SER A 663 -40.95 5.45 48.77
N CYS A 664 -40.00 5.93 47.96
CA CYS A 664 -39.92 7.34 47.54
C CYS A 664 -40.81 7.69 46.35
N GLN A 665 -41.37 6.70 45.63
CA GLN A 665 -42.30 6.91 44.53
C GLN A 665 -43.79 6.79 44.95
N VAL A 666 -44.05 6.51 46.23
CA VAL A 666 -45.38 6.63 46.89
C VAL A 666 -45.54 8.05 47.42
#